data_AF-A0A1Q8W4N6-F1
#
_entry.id   AF-A0A1Q8W4N6-F1
#
_cell.length_a   1.000
_cell.length_b   1.000
_cell.length_c   1.000
_cell.angle_alpha   90.00
_cell.angle_beta   90.00
_cell.angle_gamma   90.00
#
_symmetry.space_group_name_H-M   'P 1'
#
loop_
_entity.id
_entity.type
_entity.pdbx_description
1 polymer ?
#
loop_
_entity_poly.entity_id
_entity_poly.type
_entity_poly.pdbx_seq_one_letter_code
_entity_poly.pdbx_strand_id
1 'polypeptide(L)'
;MLLVHIAGTADLGIPLKKGNRKRAQEDIEDDLASRLAELNSQRTSSGIASRLLELSFDHQIDIDTDEEDASTPPGSALKKEIRALSRLATKDVSQADILIIGAEGGRTPTDQLARSLAHQLSEISDDISALAGVDDIHIESCILPDLTVNQASTELLEHTIGLHNGHILLPIGSGASKIFSEAAGVAASTHPDGWSLVLIDRTADDPDAQDAPPLIDMSVRADPARGWLMGLGLPTILKMSSPTPDEEVNIAAESVERVMGESNTSPTPHDFAQIVLADVSRGDLAAGMAVRSWIIAEYRRRLQEYNDSNGLNISDVSLASKGRPLTVGESIRKAKRNPCPPNDWLAAQSDLNDLGVDATHHFGTPSSATDPSQFLDIVRHALGEPPSWLSWPSEQVCFLTTKGLDGRLPLIDSLLLQPPAEIISRSCSVPPPLQVNTFIACSEKSWTAGHDVAEDIRNDRLDRLPSWEPTGNGVTIVVNYGPSTTDNGAQSHEIEATMRDLKAEAISWIARLPKSPRAIIVTNLGEKPIFITLLQAAQEFGSAHGIPVFLASKEDNSASLQFHQLGLDKDTRQALLDATEYCLNRFDLLSASRLLALGSPEMGKLSNTATELANQLVEAVNAADLDSFAGTVLGAMEAASNLIAGLPSDAQARIITIIAELVNIPDRNRPKGFIQPRVMANNKNDSGKTDLKAESAAHLLGLLVRARNKLPITHGNQSLAEIMPTVLENYQQRDTCTYPALLRFAINAVEAEHNVSAGDWGRRFHSLRGQVKALGKTGDGEKP
;
A
#
# COMPACT_ATOMS: atom_id res chain seq x y z
N MET A 1 2.04 29.47 7.38
CA MET A 1 1.12 28.86 6.38
C MET A 1 1.82 28.89 5.04
N LEU A 2 1.61 27.96 4.13
CA LEU A 2 2.25 27.98 2.82
C LEU A 2 1.19 27.98 1.71
N LEU A 3 1.19 29.03 0.88
CA LEU A 3 0.46 29.06 -0.39
C LEU A 3 1.38 28.55 -1.50
N VAL A 4 0.99 27.44 -2.14
CA VAL A 4 1.72 26.87 -3.28
C VAL A 4 1.04 27.30 -4.57
N HIS A 5 1.59 28.29 -5.24
CA HIS A 5 1.09 28.80 -6.52
C HIS A 5 1.83 28.17 -7.69
N ILE A 6 1.13 27.75 -8.74
CA ILE A 6 1.74 27.18 -9.94
C ILE A 6 1.63 28.21 -11.06
N ALA A 7 2.78 28.74 -11.46
CA ALA A 7 2.85 29.83 -12.43
C ALA A 7 2.25 29.40 -13.79
N GLY A 8 1.44 30.26 -14.37
CA GLY A 8 0.82 30.05 -15.67
C GLY A 8 0.48 31.37 -16.37
N THR A 9 0.22 31.30 -17.68
CA THR A 9 -0.05 32.50 -18.50
C THR A 9 -1.27 33.29 -18.03
N ALA A 10 -2.20 32.64 -17.31
CA ALA A 10 -3.36 33.29 -16.69
C ALA A 10 -2.97 34.33 -15.62
N ASP A 11 -1.80 34.21 -15.00
CA ASP A 11 -1.28 35.19 -14.03
C ASP A 11 -1.02 36.56 -14.65
N LEU A 12 -0.79 36.60 -15.96
CA LEU A 12 -0.69 37.83 -16.75
C LEU A 12 -1.98 38.10 -17.55
N GLY A 13 -3.09 37.42 -17.26
CA GLY A 13 -4.37 37.57 -17.96
C GLY A 13 -4.35 37.10 -19.42
N ILE A 14 -3.51 36.13 -19.77
CA ILE A 14 -3.38 35.62 -21.15
C ILE A 14 -4.18 34.31 -21.29
N PRO A 15 -5.29 34.30 -22.05
CA PRO A 15 -6.09 33.10 -22.26
C PRO A 15 -5.39 32.12 -23.22
N LEU A 16 -5.56 30.81 -22.99
CA LEU A 16 -5.05 29.74 -23.86
C LEU A 16 -6.00 29.39 -25.03
N LYS A 17 -7.25 29.86 -24.97
CA LYS A 17 -8.30 29.62 -25.98
C LYS A 17 -8.83 30.94 -26.52
N LYS A 18 -9.30 30.92 -27.77
CA LYS A 18 -10.08 31.97 -28.43
C LYS A 18 -11.43 31.34 -28.81
N GLY A 19 -12.47 31.61 -28.01
CA GLY A 19 -13.72 30.84 -28.01
C GLY A 19 -13.48 29.34 -27.78
N ASN A 20 -14.05 28.49 -28.64
CA ASN A 20 -13.87 27.03 -28.58
C ASN A 20 -12.55 26.51 -29.19
N ARG A 21 -11.68 27.38 -29.71
CA ARG A 21 -10.43 26.98 -30.40
C ARG A 21 -9.21 27.29 -29.54
N LYS A 22 -8.17 26.44 -29.63
CA LYS A 22 -6.85 26.74 -29.06
C LYS A 22 -6.20 27.88 -29.84
N ARG A 23 -5.55 28.82 -29.14
CA ARG A 23 -4.74 29.87 -29.76
C ARG A 23 -3.45 29.28 -30.33
N ALA A 24 -2.84 29.97 -31.28
CA ALA A 24 -1.52 29.60 -31.78
C ALA A 24 -0.48 29.80 -30.66
N GLN A 25 0.51 28.92 -30.64
CA GLN A 25 1.54 28.93 -29.60
C GLN A 25 2.39 30.20 -29.66
N GLU A 26 2.72 30.65 -30.88
CA GLU A 26 3.48 31.87 -31.16
C GLU A 26 2.77 33.11 -30.58
N ASP A 27 1.45 33.24 -30.78
CA ASP A 27 0.67 34.36 -30.23
C ASP A 27 0.69 34.40 -28.69
N ILE A 28 0.62 33.22 -28.04
CA ILE A 28 0.67 33.11 -26.58
C ILE A 28 2.06 33.53 -26.07
N GLU A 29 3.12 33.10 -26.74
CA GLU A 29 4.51 33.42 -26.38
C GLU A 29 4.81 34.91 -26.54
N ASP A 30 4.32 35.53 -27.62
CA ASP A 30 4.49 36.96 -27.88
C ASP A 30 3.75 37.82 -26.84
N ASP A 31 2.50 37.47 -26.50
CA ASP A 31 1.74 38.15 -25.45
C ASP A 31 2.40 37.97 -24.07
N LEU A 32 2.89 36.76 -23.77
CA LEU A 32 3.59 36.45 -22.54
C LEU A 32 4.85 37.29 -22.40
N ALA A 33 5.68 37.33 -23.43
CA ALA A 33 6.91 38.12 -23.45
C ALA A 33 6.62 39.62 -23.26
N SER A 34 5.58 40.13 -23.94
CA SER A 34 5.19 41.54 -23.89
C SER A 34 4.68 41.96 -22.50
N ARG A 35 3.73 41.21 -21.92
CA ARG A 35 3.19 41.50 -20.58
C ARG A 35 4.23 41.25 -19.48
N LEU A 36 5.10 40.25 -19.63
CA LEU A 36 6.17 40.00 -18.68
C LEU A 36 7.22 41.12 -18.70
N ALA A 37 7.58 41.65 -19.87
CA ALA A 37 8.46 42.81 -20.00
C ALA A 37 7.82 44.07 -19.40
N GLU A 38 6.53 44.28 -19.63
CA GLU A 38 5.78 45.39 -19.04
C GLU A 38 5.78 45.32 -17.50
N LEU A 39 5.51 44.15 -16.93
CA LEU A 39 5.58 43.90 -15.49
C LEU A 39 7.00 44.18 -14.95
N ASN A 40 8.04 43.63 -15.58
CA ASN A 40 9.42 43.80 -15.14
C ASN A 40 9.96 45.22 -15.30
N SER A 41 9.29 46.06 -16.10
CA SER A 41 9.61 47.48 -16.24
C SER A 41 9.09 48.34 -15.09
N GLN A 42 8.15 47.83 -14.29
CA GLN A 42 7.57 48.56 -13.17
C GLN A 42 8.62 48.84 -12.08
N ARG A 43 8.49 50.00 -11.44
CA ARG A 43 9.41 50.49 -10.39
C ARG A 43 8.67 51.02 -9.16
N THR A 44 7.35 50.96 -9.15
CA THR A 44 6.50 51.48 -8.07
C THR A 44 5.56 50.38 -7.60
N SER A 45 5.34 50.28 -6.30
CA SER A 45 4.45 49.28 -5.69
C SER A 45 3.04 49.32 -6.30
N SER A 46 2.49 50.52 -6.51
CA SER A 46 1.17 50.69 -7.15
C SER A 46 1.13 50.19 -8.60
N GLY A 47 2.19 50.40 -9.38
CA GLY A 47 2.28 49.88 -10.74
C GLY A 47 2.34 48.34 -10.77
N ILE A 48 3.13 47.75 -9.86
CA ILE A 48 3.23 46.29 -9.72
C ILE A 48 1.88 45.69 -9.31
N ALA A 49 1.24 46.23 -8.28
CA ALA A 49 -0.06 45.79 -7.78
C ALA A 49 -1.14 45.89 -8.88
N SER A 50 -1.18 47.00 -9.64
CA SER A 50 -2.12 47.17 -10.75
C SER A 50 -1.96 46.11 -11.84
N ARG A 51 -0.73 45.69 -12.17
CA ARG A 51 -0.49 44.64 -13.17
C ARG A 51 -0.80 43.24 -12.64
N LEU A 52 -0.36 42.91 -11.43
CA LEU A 52 -0.48 41.56 -10.88
C LEU A 52 -1.83 41.25 -10.25
N LEU A 53 -2.42 42.19 -9.52
CA LEU A 53 -3.64 41.98 -8.74
C LEU A 53 -4.90 42.40 -9.52
N GLU A 54 -4.78 43.41 -10.38
CA GLU A 54 -5.91 43.94 -11.18
C GLU A 54 -5.81 43.61 -12.68
N LEU A 55 -4.79 42.84 -13.11
CA LEU A 55 -4.54 42.46 -14.51
C LEU A 55 -4.59 43.62 -15.51
N SER A 56 -4.26 44.83 -15.06
CA SER A 56 -4.44 46.06 -15.83
C SER A 56 -3.21 46.31 -16.70
N PHE A 57 -3.00 45.57 -17.78
CA PHE A 57 -1.86 45.73 -18.69
C PHE A 57 -2.14 46.73 -19.82
N ASP A 58 -1.10 47.46 -20.25
CA ASP A 58 -1.17 48.32 -21.42
C ASP A 58 -1.17 47.48 -22.72
N HIS A 59 -0.41 46.37 -22.74
CA HIS A 59 -0.43 45.41 -23.83
C HIS A 59 -1.79 44.72 -23.96
N GLN A 60 -2.50 45.06 -25.03
CA GLN A 60 -3.81 44.50 -25.37
C GLN A 60 -3.67 43.16 -26.08
N ILE A 61 -4.53 42.21 -25.71
CA ILE A 61 -4.59 40.88 -26.35
C ILE A 61 -5.77 40.87 -27.31
N ASP A 62 -5.56 40.36 -28.52
CA ASP A 62 -6.64 40.11 -29.49
C ASP A 62 -7.44 38.86 -29.09
N ILE A 63 -8.60 39.08 -28.48
CA ILE A 63 -9.60 38.07 -28.19
C ILE A 63 -10.83 38.43 -29.04
N ASP A 64 -11.46 37.46 -29.74
CA ASP A 64 -12.68 37.74 -30.50
C ASP A 64 -13.80 38.08 -29.50
N THR A 65 -14.12 39.37 -29.38
CA THR A 65 -15.11 39.91 -28.43
C THR A 65 -16.56 39.70 -28.86
N ASP A 66 -16.82 39.03 -29.99
CA ASP A 66 -18.17 38.93 -30.57
C ASP A 66 -19.08 37.89 -29.88
N GLU A 67 -18.57 37.07 -28.93
CA GLU A 67 -19.37 36.13 -28.12
C GLU A 67 -19.13 36.23 -26.59
N GLU A 68 -18.21 37.07 -26.11
CA GLU A 68 -17.96 37.27 -24.67
C GLU A 68 -18.48 38.65 -24.23
N ASP A 69 -19.44 38.64 -23.30
CA ASP A 69 -20.03 39.84 -22.70
C ASP A 69 -18.92 40.74 -22.15
N ALA A 70 -18.86 41.98 -22.63
CA ALA A 70 -17.86 43.00 -22.32
C ALA A 70 -18.00 43.55 -20.88
N SER A 71 -17.95 42.67 -19.90
CA SER A 71 -17.84 43.02 -18.49
C SER A 71 -16.40 42.82 -18.01
N THR A 72 -15.96 43.73 -17.15
CA THR A 72 -14.63 43.88 -16.55
C THR A 72 -13.90 42.53 -16.37
N PRO A 73 -12.60 42.40 -16.73
CA PRO A 73 -11.88 41.17 -16.48
C PRO A 73 -11.99 40.84 -14.99
N PRO A 74 -12.41 39.61 -14.62
CA PRO A 74 -12.45 39.22 -13.22
C PRO A 74 -11.06 39.45 -12.62
N GLY A 75 -10.99 40.12 -11.46
CA GLY A 75 -9.71 40.43 -10.82
C GLY A 75 -8.80 39.21 -10.72
N SER A 76 -7.49 39.44 -10.63
CA SER A 76 -6.46 38.39 -10.74
C SER A 76 -6.78 37.15 -9.89
N ALA A 77 -6.67 35.95 -10.48
CA ALA A 77 -6.80 34.70 -9.73
C ALA A 77 -5.82 34.68 -8.54
N LEU A 78 -4.59 35.15 -8.77
CA LEU A 78 -3.55 35.29 -7.75
C LEU A 78 -3.98 36.22 -6.59
N LYS A 79 -4.67 37.33 -6.88
CA LYS A 79 -5.24 38.22 -5.84
C LYS A 79 -6.23 37.45 -4.95
N LYS A 80 -7.11 36.66 -5.56
CA LYS A 80 -8.10 35.85 -4.85
C LYS A 80 -7.41 34.76 -4.01
N GLU A 81 -6.40 34.09 -4.55
CA GLU A 81 -5.61 33.06 -3.87
C GLU A 81 -4.88 33.60 -2.63
N ILE A 82 -4.24 34.77 -2.76
CA ILE A 82 -3.57 35.43 -1.62
C ILE A 82 -4.61 35.83 -0.57
N ARG A 83 -5.75 36.39 -0.98
CA ARG A 83 -6.85 36.73 -0.05
C ARG A 83 -7.37 35.50 0.71
N ALA A 84 -7.28 34.30 0.13
CA ALA A 84 -7.72 33.07 0.79
C ALA A 84 -6.90 32.73 2.05
N LEU A 85 -5.66 33.22 2.17
CA LEU A 85 -4.83 33.08 3.38
C LEU A 85 -5.52 33.69 4.61
N SER A 86 -6.30 34.75 4.44
CA SER A 86 -7.01 35.42 5.54
C SER A 86 -8.02 34.53 6.27
N ARG A 87 -8.50 33.46 5.63
CA ARG A 87 -9.39 32.47 6.27
C ARG A 87 -8.68 31.58 7.28
N LEU A 88 -7.36 31.41 7.14
CA LEU A 88 -6.53 30.62 8.05
C LEU A 88 -5.74 31.49 9.02
N ALA A 89 -5.62 32.79 8.72
CA ALA A 89 -4.97 33.75 9.60
C ALA A 89 -5.69 33.84 10.95
N THR A 90 -4.93 33.64 12.03
CA THR A 90 -5.42 33.77 13.41
C THR A 90 -4.37 34.48 14.25
N LYS A 91 -4.66 34.78 15.52
CA LYS A 91 -3.65 35.34 16.43
C LYS A 91 -2.41 34.47 16.60
N ASP A 92 -2.57 33.15 16.43
CA ASP A 92 -1.49 32.17 16.58
C ASP A 92 -0.85 31.82 15.21
N VAL A 93 -1.43 32.29 14.11
CA VAL A 93 -0.98 32.03 12.73
C VAL A 93 -0.96 33.37 11.99
N SER A 94 0.13 34.12 12.17
CA SER A 94 0.30 35.47 11.60
C SER A 94 1.46 35.60 10.60
N GLN A 95 2.04 34.48 10.16
CA GLN A 95 3.07 34.44 9.12
C GLN A 95 2.68 33.49 7.98
N ALA A 96 2.99 33.86 6.75
CA ALA A 96 2.76 33.03 5.58
C ALA A 96 3.94 33.04 4.61
N ASP A 97 4.15 31.90 3.95
CA ASP A 97 5.08 31.74 2.85
C ASP A 97 4.25 31.60 1.55
N ILE A 98 4.75 32.15 0.44
CA ILE A 98 4.20 31.95 -0.89
C ILE A 98 5.29 31.31 -1.76
N LEU A 99 5.06 30.07 -2.17
CA LEU A 99 5.95 29.35 -3.08
C LEU A 99 5.38 29.37 -4.49
N ILE A 100 6.13 29.96 -5.42
CA ILE A 100 5.75 30.05 -6.83
C ILE A 100 6.51 29.00 -7.62
N ILE A 101 5.80 27.99 -8.11
CA ILE A 101 6.37 26.89 -8.88
C ILE A 101 6.35 27.24 -10.36
N GLY A 102 7.53 27.25 -10.97
CA GLY A 102 7.71 27.30 -12.42
C GLY A 102 8.41 26.05 -12.94
N ALA A 103 8.39 25.83 -14.25
CA ALA A 103 9.16 24.76 -14.89
C ALA A 103 10.03 25.28 -16.03
N GLU A 104 11.27 24.80 -16.07
CA GLU A 104 12.15 24.84 -17.24
C GLU A 104 11.63 23.84 -18.28
N GLY A 105 11.88 24.04 -19.57
CA GLY A 105 11.51 23.06 -20.60
C GLY A 105 10.01 22.94 -20.95
N GLY A 106 9.71 22.04 -21.90
CA GLY A 106 8.38 21.82 -22.48
C GLY A 106 7.93 22.87 -23.51
N ARG A 107 6.63 22.85 -23.88
CA ARG A 107 6.06 23.75 -24.93
C ARG A 107 5.80 25.17 -24.44
N THR A 108 5.68 25.40 -23.14
CA THR A 108 5.45 26.71 -22.51
C THR A 108 6.22 26.77 -21.19
N PRO A 109 7.54 27.01 -21.21
CA PRO A 109 8.32 27.15 -19.99
C PRO A 109 7.81 28.32 -19.15
N THR A 110 7.78 28.16 -17.83
CA THR A 110 7.25 29.17 -16.88
C THR A 110 8.28 29.60 -15.84
N ASP A 111 9.55 29.22 -16.02
CA ASP A 111 10.65 29.57 -15.12
C ASP A 111 10.86 31.09 -14.99
N GLN A 112 10.90 31.81 -16.12
CA GLN A 112 11.06 33.27 -16.12
C GLN A 112 9.85 33.98 -15.51
N LEU A 113 8.64 33.45 -15.77
CA LEU A 113 7.41 33.97 -15.18
C LEU A 113 7.43 33.78 -13.66
N ALA A 114 7.71 32.57 -13.17
CA ALA A 114 7.75 32.26 -11.74
C ALA A 114 8.76 33.13 -10.98
N ARG A 115 9.98 33.31 -11.53
CA ARG A 115 11.00 34.20 -10.94
C ARG A 115 10.54 35.65 -10.91
N SER A 116 9.92 36.12 -12.00
CA SER A 116 9.41 37.49 -12.08
C SER A 116 8.25 37.71 -11.09
N LEU A 117 7.30 36.78 -11.00
CA LEU A 117 6.21 36.85 -10.03
C LEU A 117 6.75 36.90 -8.59
N ALA A 118 7.69 36.02 -8.24
CA ALA A 118 8.25 35.98 -6.89
C ALA A 118 8.96 37.29 -6.54
N HIS A 119 9.77 37.81 -7.46
CA HIS A 119 10.46 39.08 -7.28
C HIS A 119 9.48 40.25 -7.14
N GLN A 120 8.52 40.38 -8.05
CA GLN A 120 7.59 41.51 -8.07
C GLN A 120 6.63 41.49 -6.88
N LEU A 121 6.14 40.33 -6.46
CA LEU A 121 5.32 40.21 -5.26
C LEU A 121 6.12 40.54 -3.99
N SER A 122 7.41 40.22 -3.95
CA SER A 122 8.30 40.59 -2.84
C SER A 122 8.47 42.11 -2.71
N GLU A 123 8.49 42.85 -3.84
CA GLU A 123 8.56 44.33 -3.84
C GLU A 123 7.28 45.00 -3.31
N ILE A 124 6.18 44.24 -3.22
CA ILE A 124 4.90 44.70 -2.68
C ILE A 124 4.44 43.86 -1.48
N SER A 125 5.38 43.28 -0.73
CA SER A 125 5.08 42.35 0.38
C SER A 125 4.15 42.94 1.45
N ASP A 126 4.22 44.25 1.72
CA ASP A 126 3.30 44.94 2.63
C ASP A 126 1.85 44.90 2.13
N ASP A 127 1.63 45.13 0.83
CA ASP A 127 0.31 45.05 0.20
C ASP A 127 -0.21 43.60 0.19
N ILE A 128 0.67 42.63 -0.05
CA ILE A 128 0.35 41.19 -0.01
C ILE A 128 0.00 40.74 1.42
N SER A 129 0.75 41.19 2.43
CA SER A 129 0.51 40.88 3.84
C SER A 129 -0.82 41.44 4.31
N ALA A 130 -1.13 42.69 3.92
CA ALA A 130 -2.43 43.29 4.18
C ALA A 130 -3.58 42.53 3.49
N LEU A 131 -3.39 42.09 2.24
CA LEU A 131 -4.39 41.31 1.50
C LEU A 131 -4.63 39.92 2.10
N ALA A 132 -3.57 39.27 2.57
CA ALA A 132 -3.61 37.96 3.21
C ALA A 132 -4.05 38.03 4.68
N GLY A 133 -4.08 39.21 5.29
CA GLY A 133 -4.45 39.39 6.71
C GLY A 133 -3.42 38.81 7.69
N VAL A 134 -2.13 38.87 7.34
CA VAL A 134 -1.01 38.37 8.15
C VAL A 134 0.01 39.47 8.42
N ASP A 135 0.88 39.27 9.41
CA ASP A 135 1.87 40.27 9.82
C ASP A 135 3.11 40.27 8.91
N ASP A 136 3.47 39.11 8.35
CA ASP A 136 4.69 38.92 7.56
C ASP A 136 4.49 37.87 6.48
N ILE A 137 5.07 38.13 5.30
CA ILE A 137 5.04 37.23 4.15
C ILE A 137 6.42 37.07 3.52
N HIS A 138 6.83 35.82 3.36
CA HIS A 138 8.01 35.44 2.59
C HIS A 138 7.60 34.84 1.24
N ILE A 139 8.32 35.18 0.17
CA ILE A 139 7.95 34.78 -1.20
C ILE A 139 9.17 34.20 -1.90
N GLU A 140 9.04 32.99 -2.42
CA GLU A 140 10.12 32.30 -3.13
C GLU A 140 9.62 31.67 -4.43
N SER A 141 10.55 31.43 -5.35
CA SER A 141 10.30 30.64 -6.55
C SER A 141 10.97 29.28 -6.46
N CYS A 142 10.25 28.21 -6.77
CA CYS A 142 10.80 26.87 -6.98
C CYS A 142 10.73 26.53 -8.47
N ILE A 143 11.88 26.24 -9.08
CA ILE A 143 11.97 25.96 -10.52
C ILE A 143 12.21 24.47 -10.72
N LEU A 144 11.24 23.81 -11.36
CA LEU A 144 11.33 22.42 -11.76
C LEU A 144 12.09 22.28 -13.08
N PRO A 145 12.82 21.19 -13.31
CA PRO A 145 13.61 21.00 -14.53
C PRO A 145 12.77 20.74 -15.80
N ASP A 146 11.55 20.21 -15.66
CA ASP A 146 10.61 19.99 -16.77
C ASP A 146 9.15 20.09 -16.29
N LEU A 147 8.23 20.30 -17.23
CA LEU A 147 6.77 20.13 -17.06
C LEU A 147 6.36 18.65 -16.94
N THR A 148 7.30 17.72 -17.14
CA THR A 148 7.08 16.28 -16.96
C THR A 148 7.38 15.85 -15.53
N VAL A 149 6.58 14.89 -15.06
CA VAL A 149 6.78 14.27 -13.76
C VAL A 149 8.05 13.45 -13.80
N ASN A 150 9.03 13.80 -12.99
CA ASN A 150 10.29 13.06 -12.88
C ASN A 150 10.79 13.07 -11.43
N GLN A 151 11.68 12.13 -11.12
CA GLN A 151 12.17 11.94 -9.76
C GLN A 151 12.80 13.21 -9.17
N ALA A 152 13.55 13.99 -9.96
CA ALA A 152 14.17 15.21 -9.47
C ALA A 152 13.13 16.30 -9.14
N SER A 153 12.08 16.42 -9.95
CA SER A 153 10.94 17.31 -9.67
C SER A 153 10.23 16.90 -8.38
N THR A 154 9.94 15.60 -8.21
CA THR A 154 9.28 15.08 -7.00
C THR A 154 10.13 15.32 -5.74
N GLU A 155 11.42 14.97 -5.75
CA GLU A 155 12.33 15.19 -4.62
C GLU A 155 12.43 16.67 -4.23
N LEU A 156 12.46 17.56 -5.22
CA LEU A 156 12.49 19.01 -4.99
C LEU A 156 11.19 19.52 -4.35
N LEU A 157 10.03 19.05 -4.83
CA LEU A 157 8.74 19.40 -4.26
C LEU A 157 8.56 18.84 -2.84
N GLU A 158 8.94 17.57 -2.61
CA GLU A 158 8.96 16.96 -1.29
C GLU A 158 9.84 17.74 -0.31
N HIS A 159 11.00 18.21 -0.76
CA HIS A 159 11.87 19.04 0.07
C HIS A 159 11.23 20.40 0.37
N THR A 160 10.72 21.09 -0.64
CA THR A 160 10.28 22.49 -0.51
C THR A 160 8.93 22.61 0.20
N ILE A 161 7.97 21.75 -0.14
CA ILE A 161 6.65 21.72 0.50
C ILE A 161 6.74 20.94 1.82
N GLY A 162 7.38 19.78 1.83
CA GLY A 162 7.38 18.86 2.97
C GLY A 162 8.11 19.37 4.21
N LEU A 163 9.10 20.26 4.06
CA LEU A 163 9.79 20.88 5.20
C LEU A 163 9.01 22.02 5.87
N HIS A 164 7.96 22.53 5.21
CA HIS A 164 7.18 23.62 5.79
C HIS A 164 6.34 23.12 6.97
N ASN A 165 6.50 23.78 8.11
CA ASN A 165 5.71 23.50 9.32
C ASN A 165 4.46 24.39 9.35
N GLY A 166 3.33 23.83 8.93
CA GLY A 166 2.03 24.50 9.01
C GLY A 166 1.08 24.10 7.89
N HIS A 167 -0.06 24.79 7.80
CA HIS A 167 -1.10 24.48 6.83
C HIS A 167 -0.68 24.82 5.39
N ILE A 168 -0.95 23.91 4.45
CA ILE A 168 -0.68 24.08 3.01
C ILE A 168 -1.97 24.48 2.28
N LEU A 169 -1.90 25.52 1.46
CA LEU A 169 -2.95 25.98 0.58
C LEU A 169 -2.53 25.78 -0.87
N LEU A 170 -3.35 25.06 -1.65
CA LEU A 170 -3.08 24.78 -3.05
C LEU A 170 -4.25 25.25 -3.94
N PRO A 171 -4.09 26.28 -4.78
CA PRO A 171 -5.16 26.76 -5.64
C PRO A 171 -5.45 25.87 -6.83
N ILE A 172 -6.72 25.53 -7.05
CA ILE A 172 -7.16 24.71 -8.18
C ILE A 172 -7.06 25.49 -9.52
N GLY A 173 -7.14 26.81 -9.48
CA GLY A 173 -7.06 27.68 -10.66
C GLY A 173 -5.68 27.75 -11.31
N SER A 174 -4.61 27.47 -10.54
CA SER A 174 -3.23 27.77 -10.93
C SER A 174 -2.61 26.79 -11.93
N GLY A 175 -1.89 27.30 -12.93
CA GLY A 175 -0.91 26.59 -13.75
C GLY A 175 -1.23 25.19 -14.33
N ALA A 176 -0.17 24.44 -14.64
CA ALA A 176 -0.24 23.15 -15.33
C ALA A 176 -0.81 22.04 -14.42
N SER A 177 -1.80 21.27 -14.91
CA SER A 177 -2.43 20.18 -14.14
C SER A 177 -1.45 19.08 -13.70
N LYS A 178 -0.37 18.84 -14.46
CA LYS A 178 0.66 17.84 -14.11
C LYS A 178 1.38 18.22 -12.82
N ILE A 179 1.98 19.42 -12.78
CA ILE A 179 2.65 19.97 -11.59
C ILE A 179 1.67 20.08 -10.42
N PHE A 180 0.43 20.51 -10.69
CA PHE A 180 -0.59 20.60 -9.65
C PHE A 180 -0.87 19.25 -8.98
N SER A 181 -0.94 18.18 -9.77
CA SER A 181 -1.16 16.84 -9.23
C SER A 181 0.03 16.35 -8.40
N GLU A 182 1.26 16.69 -8.78
CA GLU A 182 2.45 16.38 -7.99
C GLU A 182 2.47 17.15 -6.68
N ALA A 183 2.27 18.47 -6.71
CA ALA A 183 2.23 19.30 -5.51
C ALA A 183 1.12 18.87 -4.56
N ALA A 184 -0.07 18.54 -5.08
CA ALA A 184 -1.17 17.97 -4.29
C ALA A 184 -0.79 16.62 -3.68
N GLY A 185 -0.09 15.76 -4.43
CA GLY A 185 0.38 14.47 -3.93
C GLY A 185 1.43 14.59 -2.83
N VAL A 186 2.33 15.58 -2.92
CA VAL A 186 3.28 15.92 -1.86
C VAL A 186 2.55 16.49 -0.64
N ALA A 187 1.66 17.47 -0.81
CA ALA A 187 0.90 18.04 0.29
C ALA A 187 0.08 16.96 1.04
N ALA A 188 -0.55 16.04 0.30
CA ALA A 188 -1.30 14.94 0.90
C ALA A 188 -0.40 13.97 1.71
N SER A 189 0.87 13.80 1.33
CA SER A 189 1.79 12.88 1.99
C SER A 189 2.56 13.52 3.15
N THR A 190 2.80 14.83 3.11
CA THR A 190 3.56 15.54 4.14
C THR A 190 2.68 16.27 5.14
N HIS A 191 1.43 16.61 4.77
CA HIS A 191 0.49 17.38 5.57
C HIS A 191 -0.91 16.73 5.59
N PRO A 192 -1.05 15.45 5.99
CA PRO A 192 -2.31 14.70 5.90
C PRO A 192 -3.49 15.34 6.66
N ASP A 193 -3.21 16.13 7.70
CA ASP A 193 -4.20 16.82 8.56
C ASP A 193 -4.18 18.35 8.40
N GLY A 194 -3.45 18.87 7.42
CA GLY A 194 -3.08 20.28 7.39
C GLY A 194 -2.96 20.85 5.99
N TRP A 195 -3.87 20.48 5.07
CA TRP A 195 -3.89 21.09 3.74
C TRP A 195 -5.29 21.31 3.18
N SER A 196 -5.42 22.30 2.31
CA SER A 196 -6.70 22.68 1.70
C SER A 196 -6.54 23.21 0.29
N LEU A 197 -7.61 23.09 -0.50
CA LEU A 197 -7.69 23.67 -1.83
C LEU A 197 -8.40 25.02 -1.80
N VAL A 198 -7.92 25.95 -2.62
CA VAL A 198 -8.61 27.22 -2.87
C VAL A 198 -9.47 27.07 -4.13
N LEU A 199 -10.78 27.27 -3.97
CA LEU A 199 -11.73 27.37 -5.08
C LEU A 199 -11.94 28.82 -5.46
N ILE A 200 -11.69 29.15 -6.72
CA ILE A 200 -11.81 30.52 -7.23
C ILE A 200 -13.02 30.60 -8.16
N ASP A 201 -13.91 31.56 -7.88
CA ASP A 201 -15.04 31.87 -8.74
C ASP A 201 -14.59 32.30 -10.14
N ARG A 202 -15.30 31.79 -11.15
CA ARG A 202 -15.14 32.17 -12.57
C ARG A 202 -16.20 33.20 -13.03
N THR A 203 -16.82 33.92 -12.09
CA THR A 203 -17.79 34.98 -12.37
C THR A 203 -17.10 36.32 -12.58
N ALA A 204 -17.74 37.20 -13.36
CA ALA A 204 -17.28 38.57 -13.64
C ALA A 204 -17.73 39.59 -12.56
N ASP A 205 -18.30 39.11 -11.45
CA ASP A 205 -18.82 39.98 -10.39
C ASP A 205 -17.71 40.77 -9.69
N ASP A 206 -18.10 41.89 -9.07
CA ASP A 206 -17.23 42.87 -8.42
C ASP A 206 -16.22 42.19 -7.46
N PRO A 207 -14.91 42.21 -7.77
CA PRO A 207 -13.87 41.53 -6.99
C PRO A 207 -13.74 42.05 -5.55
N ASP A 208 -14.33 43.21 -5.23
CA ASP A 208 -14.36 43.77 -3.88
C ASP A 208 -15.64 43.43 -3.09
N ALA A 209 -16.65 42.82 -3.73
CA ALA A 209 -17.89 42.39 -3.07
C ALA A 209 -17.87 40.94 -2.56
N GLN A 210 -16.85 40.15 -2.91
CA GLN A 210 -16.74 38.74 -2.53
C GLN A 210 -15.95 38.53 -1.23
N ASP A 211 -16.53 37.76 -0.30
CA ASP A 211 -15.81 37.12 0.81
C ASP A 211 -14.58 36.36 0.29
N ALA A 212 -13.55 36.20 1.13
CA ALA A 212 -12.37 35.41 0.80
C ALA A 212 -12.78 34.04 0.20
N PRO A 213 -12.08 33.49 -0.82
CA PRO A 213 -12.56 32.30 -1.52
C PRO A 213 -12.72 31.08 -0.60
N PRO A 214 -13.67 30.17 -0.85
CA PRO A 214 -13.86 29.00 -0.01
C PRO A 214 -12.65 28.06 -0.07
N LEU A 215 -12.41 27.44 1.09
CA LEU A 215 -11.35 26.44 1.28
C LEU A 215 -12.00 25.06 1.38
N ILE A 216 -11.53 24.12 0.57
CA ILE A 216 -11.89 22.71 0.71
C ILE A 216 -10.84 22.04 1.57
N ASP A 217 -11.25 21.56 2.74
CA ASP A 217 -10.42 20.72 3.59
C ASP A 217 -10.12 19.39 2.88
N MET A 218 -8.83 19.13 2.65
CA MET A 218 -8.35 17.93 1.99
C MET A 218 -7.78 16.91 2.95
N SER A 219 -7.92 17.14 4.25
CA SER A 219 -7.39 16.26 5.27
C SER A 219 -8.04 14.88 5.22
N VAL A 220 -7.24 13.84 5.42
CA VAL A 220 -7.71 12.45 5.44
C VAL A 220 -8.13 12.10 6.86
N ARG A 221 -9.44 12.02 7.10
CA ARG A 221 -10.00 11.78 8.45
C ARG A 221 -9.82 10.36 8.97
N ALA A 222 -9.55 9.40 8.09
CA ALA A 222 -9.33 8.01 8.48
C ALA A 222 -7.89 7.85 8.96
N ASP A 223 -7.69 7.13 10.07
CA ASP A 223 -6.36 6.72 10.55
C ASP A 223 -5.75 5.71 9.56
N PRO A 224 -4.75 6.09 8.74
CA PRO A 224 -4.24 5.19 7.72
C PRO A 224 -3.40 4.07 8.34
N ALA A 225 -2.69 4.33 9.45
CA ALA A 225 -1.95 3.29 10.18
C ALA A 225 -2.90 2.20 10.68
N ARG A 226 -4.08 2.59 11.20
CA ARG A 226 -5.15 1.63 11.53
C ARG A 226 -5.54 0.79 10.33
N GLY A 227 -5.92 1.43 9.21
CA GLY A 227 -6.42 0.71 8.04
C GLY A 227 -5.38 -0.25 7.46
N TRP A 228 -4.11 0.15 7.38
CA TRP A 228 -3.03 -0.71 6.90
C TRP A 228 -2.72 -1.88 7.83
N LEU A 229 -2.55 -1.63 9.12
CA LEU A 229 -2.18 -2.69 10.07
C LEU A 229 -3.34 -3.68 10.27
N MET A 230 -4.59 -3.21 10.34
CA MET A 230 -5.75 -4.10 10.35
C MET A 230 -5.89 -4.83 9.01
N GLY A 231 -5.79 -4.11 7.89
CA GLY A 231 -5.84 -4.69 6.55
C GLY A 231 -4.87 -5.85 6.33
N LEU A 232 -3.67 -5.75 6.89
CA LEU A 232 -2.65 -6.79 6.79
C LEU A 232 -2.75 -7.88 7.86
N GLY A 233 -3.75 -7.82 8.75
CA GLY A 233 -3.92 -8.78 9.83
C GLY A 233 -2.83 -8.68 10.90
N LEU A 234 -2.41 -7.46 11.23
CA LEU A 234 -1.42 -7.12 12.27
C LEU A 234 -2.03 -6.29 13.42
N PRO A 235 -3.15 -6.71 14.02
CA PRO A 235 -3.84 -5.93 15.07
C PRO A 235 -2.98 -5.76 16.34
N THR A 236 -2.05 -6.68 16.61
CA THR A 236 -1.17 -6.59 17.79
C THR A 236 -0.16 -5.45 17.68
N ILE A 237 0.35 -5.15 16.48
CA ILE A 237 1.23 -3.98 16.25
C ILE A 237 0.45 -2.71 16.52
N LEU A 238 -0.76 -2.61 15.96
CA LEU A 238 -1.61 -1.45 16.13
C LEU A 238 -2.00 -1.22 17.60
N LYS A 239 -2.31 -2.29 18.34
CA LYS A 239 -2.57 -2.21 19.79
C LYS A 239 -1.37 -1.69 20.57
N MET A 240 -0.15 -2.01 20.16
CA MET A 240 1.08 -1.54 20.82
C MET A 240 1.41 -0.08 20.49
N SER A 241 1.12 0.38 19.27
CA SER A 241 1.41 1.75 18.83
C SER A 241 0.31 2.74 19.16
N SER A 242 -0.94 2.28 19.35
CA SER A 242 -2.08 3.14 19.68
C SER A 242 -2.25 3.32 21.20
N PRO A 243 -2.32 4.56 21.72
CA PRO A 243 -2.59 4.81 23.14
C PRO A 243 -3.99 4.37 23.58
N THR A 244 -4.95 4.42 22.65
CA THR A 244 -6.38 4.09 22.89
C THR A 244 -6.93 3.34 21.68
N PRO A 245 -6.53 2.07 21.48
CA PRO A 245 -7.02 1.26 20.38
C PRO A 245 -8.53 1.04 20.51
N ASP A 246 -9.24 1.03 19.38
CA ASP A 246 -10.68 0.79 19.36
C ASP A 246 -11.03 -0.67 19.74
N GLU A 247 -12.33 -0.93 19.93
CA GLU A 247 -12.83 -2.25 20.35
C GLU A 247 -12.51 -3.35 19.33
N GLU A 248 -12.60 -3.06 18.02
CA GLU A 248 -12.31 -4.02 16.96
C GLU A 248 -10.83 -4.41 16.94
N VAL A 249 -9.93 -3.43 17.14
CA VAL A 249 -8.48 -3.66 17.29
C VAL A 249 -8.20 -4.52 18.53
N ASN A 250 -8.82 -4.21 19.66
CA ASN A 250 -8.61 -4.97 20.90
C ASN A 250 -9.08 -6.42 20.75
N ILE A 251 -10.29 -6.65 20.23
CA ILE A 251 -10.81 -8.01 19.99
C ILE A 251 -9.87 -8.78 19.07
N ALA A 252 -9.46 -8.17 17.95
CA ALA A 252 -8.60 -8.81 16.97
C ALA A 252 -7.21 -9.13 17.54
N ALA A 253 -6.61 -8.23 18.30
CA ALA A 253 -5.31 -8.43 18.94
C ALA A 253 -5.38 -9.47 20.05
N GLU A 254 -6.42 -9.47 20.88
CA GLU A 254 -6.60 -10.46 21.94
C GLU A 254 -6.82 -11.87 21.38
N SER A 255 -7.47 -12.02 20.23
CA SER A 255 -7.54 -13.32 19.52
C SER A 255 -6.14 -13.85 19.18
N VAL A 256 -5.24 -12.97 18.71
CA VAL A 256 -3.85 -13.32 18.46
C VAL A 256 -3.15 -13.68 19.77
N GLU A 257 -3.25 -12.85 20.81
CA GLU A 257 -2.65 -13.11 22.13
C GLU A 257 -3.12 -14.46 22.71
N ARG A 258 -4.41 -14.81 22.59
CA ARG A 258 -4.97 -16.10 23.04
C ARG A 258 -4.36 -17.29 22.30
N VAL A 259 -4.29 -17.23 20.97
CA VAL A 259 -3.72 -18.34 20.17
C VAL A 259 -2.22 -18.46 20.37
N MET A 260 -1.52 -17.34 20.54
CA MET A 260 -0.08 -17.33 20.83
C MET A 260 0.24 -17.71 22.28
N GLY A 261 -0.77 -17.87 23.15
CA GLY A 261 -0.60 -18.27 24.55
C GLY A 261 -0.08 -17.13 25.46
N GLU A 262 -0.25 -15.89 25.02
CA GLU A 262 0.11 -14.66 25.76
C GLU A 262 -1.04 -14.21 26.68
N SER A 263 -2.23 -14.81 26.54
CA SER A 263 -3.39 -14.61 27.42
C SER A 263 -3.59 -15.76 28.42
N ASN A 264 -4.21 -15.44 29.57
CA ASN A 264 -4.67 -16.43 30.55
C ASN A 264 -5.93 -17.19 30.11
N THR A 265 -6.60 -16.74 29.04
CA THR A 265 -7.77 -17.40 28.46
C THR A 265 -7.37 -18.33 27.32
N SER A 266 -7.98 -19.52 27.27
CA SER A 266 -7.73 -20.47 26.19
C SER A 266 -8.27 -19.98 24.86
N PRO A 267 -7.57 -20.23 23.73
CA PRO A 267 -8.06 -19.84 22.42
C PRO A 267 -9.29 -20.64 22.00
N THR A 268 -10.20 -19.96 21.34
CA THR A 268 -11.41 -20.52 20.72
C THR A 268 -11.15 -20.87 19.25
N PRO A 269 -12.00 -21.71 18.61
CA PRO A 269 -11.90 -21.92 17.16
C PRO A 269 -12.05 -20.63 16.34
N HIS A 270 -12.76 -19.63 16.85
CA HIS A 270 -12.88 -18.33 16.19
C HIS A 270 -11.55 -17.57 16.20
N ASP A 271 -10.81 -17.62 17.31
CA ASP A 271 -9.48 -16.99 17.40
C ASP A 271 -8.52 -17.59 16.37
N PHE A 272 -8.51 -18.93 16.26
CA PHE A 272 -7.73 -19.62 15.23
C PHE A 272 -8.20 -19.26 13.82
N ALA A 273 -9.51 -19.12 13.60
CA ALA A 273 -10.05 -18.77 12.29
C ALA A 273 -9.55 -17.42 11.81
N GLN A 274 -9.54 -16.42 12.69
CA GLN A 274 -9.05 -15.09 12.40
C GLN A 274 -7.58 -15.10 11.99
N ILE A 275 -6.74 -15.90 12.67
CA ILE A 275 -5.31 -16.03 12.33
C ILE A 275 -5.12 -16.75 11.01
N VAL A 276 -5.88 -17.81 10.73
CA VAL A 276 -5.85 -18.48 9.43
C VAL A 276 -6.16 -17.49 8.32
N LEU A 277 -7.21 -16.69 8.48
CA LEU A 277 -7.60 -15.68 7.50
C LEU A 277 -6.49 -14.63 7.33
N ALA A 278 -5.92 -14.12 8.43
CA ALA A 278 -4.80 -13.17 8.38
C ALA A 278 -3.56 -13.77 7.68
N ASP A 279 -3.11 -14.96 8.07
CA ASP A 279 -1.96 -15.65 7.50
C ASP A 279 -2.15 -15.96 6.00
N VAL A 280 -3.32 -16.47 5.62
CA VAL A 280 -3.67 -16.73 4.22
C VAL A 280 -3.66 -15.43 3.40
N SER A 281 -4.26 -14.35 3.92
CA SER A 281 -4.28 -13.06 3.23
C SER A 281 -2.87 -12.51 2.96
N ARG A 282 -1.97 -12.71 3.93
CA ARG A 282 -0.57 -12.32 3.86
C ARG A 282 0.28 -13.21 2.94
N GLY A 283 -0.23 -14.38 2.52
CA GLY A 283 0.60 -15.36 1.81
C GLY A 283 1.71 -15.90 2.70
N ASP A 284 1.40 -16.07 3.98
CA ASP A 284 2.34 -16.43 5.01
C ASP A 284 2.87 -17.88 4.81
N LEU A 285 4.20 -18.04 4.71
CA LEU A 285 4.84 -19.36 4.48
C LEU A 285 4.57 -20.38 5.61
N ALA A 286 4.11 -19.95 6.77
CA ALA A 286 3.76 -20.81 7.90
C ALA A 286 2.24 -20.91 8.15
N ALA A 287 1.39 -20.37 7.26
CA ALA A 287 -0.08 -20.37 7.40
C ALA A 287 -0.66 -21.77 7.65
N GLY A 288 -0.03 -22.81 7.11
CA GLY A 288 -0.47 -24.20 7.29
C GLY A 288 -0.49 -24.67 8.75
N MET A 289 0.29 -24.05 9.64
CA MET A 289 0.24 -24.32 11.08
C MET A 289 -1.05 -23.83 11.71
N ALA A 290 -1.48 -22.61 11.37
CA ALA A 290 -2.74 -22.04 11.84
C ALA A 290 -3.93 -22.86 11.32
N VAL A 291 -3.92 -23.24 10.03
CA VAL A 291 -4.99 -24.03 9.40
C VAL A 291 -5.20 -25.35 10.15
N ARG A 292 -4.12 -26.06 10.42
CA ARG A 292 -4.17 -27.36 11.10
C ARG A 292 -4.59 -27.25 12.56
N SER A 293 -4.18 -26.18 13.24
CA SER A 293 -4.61 -25.89 14.62
C SER A 293 -6.10 -25.60 14.68
N TRP A 294 -6.62 -24.82 13.72
CA TRP A 294 -8.04 -24.52 13.60
C TRP A 294 -8.88 -25.78 13.42
N ILE A 295 -8.50 -26.69 12.51
CA ILE A 295 -9.25 -27.95 12.25
C ILE A 295 -9.43 -28.74 13.55
N ILE A 296 -8.37 -28.87 14.37
CA ILE A 296 -8.44 -29.62 15.62
C ILE A 296 -9.25 -28.88 16.68
N ALA A 297 -9.10 -27.55 16.80
CA ALA A 297 -9.87 -26.75 17.74
C ALA A 297 -11.38 -26.83 17.44
N GLU A 298 -11.77 -26.68 16.17
CA GLU A 298 -13.16 -26.73 15.74
C GLU A 298 -13.75 -28.14 15.85
N TYR A 299 -12.97 -29.18 15.55
CA TYR A 299 -13.37 -30.57 15.81
C TYR A 299 -13.68 -30.79 17.30
N ARG A 300 -12.79 -30.35 18.19
CA ARG A 300 -12.96 -30.54 19.64
C ARG A 300 -14.16 -29.79 20.18
N ARG A 301 -14.41 -28.57 19.72
CA ARG A 301 -15.63 -27.80 20.05
C ARG A 301 -16.88 -28.59 19.64
N ARG A 302 -16.95 -29.05 18.39
CA ARG A 302 -18.08 -29.86 17.88
C ARG A 302 -18.26 -31.17 18.63
N LEU A 303 -17.17 -31.84 18.98
CA LEU A 303 -17.20 -33.08 19.76
C LEU A 303 -17.76 -32.84 21.16
N GLN A 304 -17.31 -31.78 21.83
CA GLN A 304 -17.81 -31.40 23.14
C GLN A 304 -19.31 -31.08 23.10
N GLU A 305 -19.74 -30.20 22.19
CA GLU A 305 -21.16 -29.85 22.03
C GLU A 305 -22.03 -31.06 21.71
N TYR A 306 -21.55 -31.97 20.87
CA TYR A 306 -22.26 -33.19 20.53
C TYR A 306 -22.37 -34.14 21.73
N ASN A 307 -21.30 -34.32 22.49
CA ASN A 307 -21.31 -35.12 23.72
C ASN A 307 -22.28 -34.53 24.75
N ASP A 308 -22.19 -33.22 25.00
CA ASP A 308 -23.02 -32.51 25.98
C ASP A 308 -24.50 -32.56 25.60
N SER A 309 -24.84 -32.31 24.33
CA SER A 309 -26.23 -32.29 23.84
C SER A 309 -26.90 -33.67 23.82
N ASN A 310 -26.11 -34.75 23.71
CA ASN A 310 -26.62 -36.12 23.59
C ASN A 310 -26.35 -36.99 24.82
N GLY A 311 -25.69 -36.45 25.87
CA GLY A 311 -25.27 -37.22 27.03
C GLY A 311 -24.30 -38.36 26.70
N LEU A 312 -23.46 -38.16 25.67
CA LEU A 312 -22.49 -39.14 25.18
C LEU A 312 -21.08 -38.84 25.72
N ASN A 313 -20.18 -39.80 25.58
CA ASN A 313 -18.75 -39.63 25.90
C ASN A 313 -17.90 -40.26 24.78
N ILE A 314 -18.07 -39.74 23.56
CA ILE A 314 -17.26 -40.14 22.42
C ILE A 314 -15.83 -39.65 22.63
N SER A 315 -14.86 -40.54 22.45
CA SER A 315 -13.44 -40.24 22.58
C SER A 315 -12.92 -39.31 21.47
N ASP A 316 -12.09 -38.35 21.84
CA ASP A 316 -11.38 -37.47 20.91
C ASP A 316 -10.42 -38.26 19.99
N VAL A 317 -10.75 -38.33 18.69
CA VAL A 317 -9.93 -39.06 17.70
C VAL A 317 -8.65 -38.32 17.30
N SER A 318 -8.49 -37.07 17.71
CA SER A 318 -7.23 -36.30 17.59
C SER A 318 -6.19 -36.70 18.64
N LEU A 319 -6.56 -37.56 19.60
CA LEU A 319 -5.67 -38.04 20.64
C LEU A 319 -5.36 -39.55 20.47
N ALA A 320 -4.14 -39.92 20.83
CA ALA A 320 -3.73 -41.31 21.02
C ALA A 320 -4.28 -41.85 22.36
N SER A 321 -4.20 -43.17 22.55
CA SER A 321 -4.65 -43.85 23.78
C SER A 321 -3.97 -43.36 25.08
N LYS A 322 -2.87 -42.62 24.99
CA LYS A 322 -2.14 -42.00 26.10
C LYS A 322 -2.36 -40.48 26.21
N GLY A 323 -3.40 -39.94 25.56
CA GLY A 323 -3.70 -38.50 25.54
C GLY A 323 -2.75 -37.64 24.71
N ARG A 324 -1.83 -38.25 23.94
CA ARG A 324 -0.90 -37.53 23.07
C ARG A 324 -1.59 -37.08 21.78
N PRO A 325 -1.46 -35.82 21.36
CA PRO A 325 -2.05 -35.36 20.10
C PRO A 325 -1.49 -36.10 18.87
N LEU A 326 -2.34 -36.27 17.87
CA LEU A 326 -2.05 -36.90 16.58
C LEU A 326 -1.98 -35.84 15.49
N THR A 327 -1.31 -36.17 14.37
CA THR A 327 -1.36 -35.33 13.17
C THR A 327 -2.79 -35.22 12.65
N VAL A 328 -3.12 -34.10 12.01
CA VAL A 328 -4.46 -33.88 11.42
C VAL A 328 -4.82 -35.00 10.44
N GLY A 329 -3.90 -35.38 9.55
CA GLY A 329 -4.13 -36.50 8.62
C GLY A 329 -4.38 -37.87 9.30
N GLU A 330 -3.70 -38.18 10.42
CA GLU A 330 -4.01 -39.38 11.21
C GLU A 330 -5.40 -39.28 11.86
N SER A 331 -5.74 -38.10 12.38
CA SER A 331 -7.03 -37.81 13.02
C SER A 331 -8.18 -37.96 12.01
N ILE A 332 -8.05 -37.41 10.80
CA ILE A 332 -8.98 -37.59 9.68
C ILE A 332 -9.17 -39.07 9.34
N ARG A 333 -8.07 -39.84 9.26
CA ARG A 333 -8.16 -41.28 8.96
C ARG A 333 -8.88 -42.06 10.07
N LYS A 334 -8.68 -41.70 11.34
CA LYS A 334 -9.38 -42.31 12.46
C LYS A 334 -10.86 -41.93 12.49
N ALA A 335 -11.17 -40.68 12.17
CA ALA A 335 -12.53 -40.18 12.07
C ALA A 335 -13.33 -40.97 11.03
N LYS A 336 -12.75 -41.20 9.83
CA LYS A 336 -13.33 -42.05 8.77
C LYS A 336 -13.65 -43.49 9.21
N ARG A 337 -12.99 -44.01 10.25
CA ARG A 337 -13.22 -45.37 10.77
C ARG A 337 -14.26 -45.43 11.89
N ASN A 338 -14.61 -44.30 12.48
CA ASN A 338 -15.53 -44.20 13.62
C ASN A 338 -16.58 -43.12 13.33
N PRO A 339 -17.52 -43.35 12.39
CA PRO A 339 -18.44 -42.32 11.91
C PRO A 339 -19.38 -41.85 13.02
N CYS A 340 -19.47 -40.53 13.18
CA CYS A 340 -20.43 -39.79 13.99
C CYS A 340 -20.37 -38.32 13.56
N PRO A 341 -21.37 -37.47 13.84
CA PRO A 341 -21.43 -36.13 13.24
C PRO A 341 -20.15 -35.28 13.40
N PRO A 342 -19.48 -35.23 14.57
CA PRO A 342 -18.18 -34.55 14.69
C PRO A 342 -17.05 -35.20 13.88
N ASN A 343 -17.00 -36.53 13.82
CA ASN A 343 -15.99 -37.28 13.07
C ASN A 343 -16.23 -37.20 11.55
N ASP A 344 -17.49 -37.17 11.12
CA ASP A 344 -17.87 -36.99 9.72
C ASP A 344 -17.47 -35.58 9.25
N TRP A 345 -17.67 -34.56 10.09
CA TRP A 345 -17.16 -33.21 9.84
C TRP A 345 -15.64 -33.19 9.71
N LEU A 346 -14.90 -33.80 10.64
CA LEU A 346 -13.44 -33.87 10.57
C LEU A 346 -12.96 -34.63 9.32
N ALA A 347 -13.64 -35.72 8.97
CA ALA A 347 -13.33 -36.51 7.78
C ALA A 347 -13.49 -35.72 6.47
N ALA A 348 -14.42 -34.75 6.44
CA ALA A 348 -14.67 -33.88 5.30
C ALA A 348 -13.61 -32.77 5.12
N GLN A 349 -12.76 -32.51 6.12
CA GLN A 349 -11.72 -31.45 6.05
C GLN A 349 -10.46 -31.87 5.26
N SER A 350 -10.58 -32.82 4.32
CA SER A 350 -9.42 -33.34 3.58
C SER A 350 -8.79 -32.24 2.71
N ASP A 351 -9.60 -31.49 1.97
CA ASP A 351 -9.12 -30.44 1.07
C ASP A 351 -8.42 -29.29 1.83
N LEU A 352 -9.03 -28.81 2.92
CA LEU A 352 -8.40 -27.78 3.76
C LEU A 352 -7.11 -28.27 4.43
N ASN A 353 -7.07 -29.55 4.86
CA ASN A 353 -5.83 -30.13 5.37
C ASN A 353 -4.76 -30.22 4.28
N ASP A 354 -5.13 -30.52 3.04
CA ASP A 354 -4.20 -30.58 1.92
C ASP A 354 -3.62 -29.19 1.60
N LEU A 355 -4.43 -28.13 1.68
CA LEU A 355 -3.93 -26.74 1.64
C LEU A 355 -2.94 -26.45 2.79
N GLY A 356 -3.26 -26.89 4.01
CA GLY A 356 -2.35 -26.74 5.16
C GLY A 356 -1.05 -27.54 5.03
N VAL A 357 -1.10 -28.71 4.38
CA VAL A 357 0.08 -29.52 4.03
C VAL A 357 0.93 -28.78 2.99
N ASP A 358 0.32 -28.26 1.94
CA ASP A 358 1.01 -27.52 0.89
C ASP A 358 1.68 -26.25 1.41
N ALA A 359 0.96 -25.43 2.17
CA ALA A 359 1.51 -24.24 2.82
C ALA A 359 2.69 -24.58 3.74
N THR A 360 2.61 -25.68 4.50
CA THR A 360 3.67 -26.04 5.46
C THR A 360 4.91 -26.65 4.77
N HIS A 361 4.70 -27.57 3.82
CA HIS A 361 5.78 -28.41 3.27
C HIS A 361 6.31 -27.93 1.92
N HIS A 362 5.57 -27.07 1.24
CA HIS A 362 5.94 -26.50 -0.07
C HIS A 362 6.00 -24.97 -0.03
N PHE A 363 5.73 -24.35 1.14
CA PHE A 363 5.60 -22.90 1.27
C PHE A 363 4.58 -22.33 0.27
N GLY A 364 3.51 -23.11 0.02
CA GLY A 364 2.42 -22.74 -0.86
C GLY A 364 1.63 -21.53 -0.33
N THR A 365 1.29 -20.62 -1.23
CA THR A 365 0.49 -19.42 -0.95
C THR A 365 -0.64 -19.30 -1.98
N PRO A 366 -1.67 -18.46 -1.76
CA PRO A 366 -2.65 -18.17 -2.79
C PRO A 366 -2.00 -17.72 -4.11
N SER A 367 -0.90 -16.97 -4.04
CA SER A 367 -0.20 -16.45 -5.22
C SER A 367 0.53 -17.54 -6.03
N SER A 368 0.88 -18.67 -5.40
CA SER A 368 1.57 -19.80 -6.05
C SER A 368 0.65 -20.98 -6.35
N ALA A 369 -0.62 -20.92 -5.92
CA ALA A 369 -1.60 -21.97 -6.15
C ALA A 369 -1.91 -22.10 -7.64
N THR A 370 -2.15 -23.33 -8.10
CA THR A 370 -2.59 -23.58 -9.49
C THR A 370 -3.95 -22.97 -9.78
N ASP A 371 -4.85 -22.97 -8.78
CA ASP A 371 -6.14 -22.29 -8.82
C ASP A 371 -6.31 -21.46 -7.52
N PRO A 372 -5.88 -20.19 -7.52
CA PRO A 372 -5.99 -19.29 -6.38
C PRO A 372 -7.43 -19.07 -5.92
N SER A 373 -8.39 -19.02 -6.85
CA SER A 373 -9.80 -18.81 -6.54
C SER A 373 -10.37 -20.00 -5.77
N GLN A 374 -10.12 -21.22 -6.26
CA GLN A 374 -10.51 -22.44 -5.55
C GLN A 374 -9.87 -22.52 -4.16
N PHE A 375 -8.58 -22.16 -4.04
CA PHE A 375 -7.88 -22.11 -2.76
C PHE A 375 -8.62 -21.19 -1.77
N LEU A 376 -8.90 -19.95 -2.18
CA LEU A 376 -9.54 -18.95 -1.32
C LEU A 376 -10.99 -19.34 -0.98
N ASP A 377 -11.72 -19.95 -1.92
CA ASP A 377 -13.08 -20.42 -1.72
C ASP A 377 -13.15 -21.59 -0.72
N ILE A 378 -12.20 -22.52 -0.75
CA ILE A 378 -12.11 -23.61 0.26
C ILE A 378 -11.93 -23.01 1.66
N VAL A 379 -11.06 -22.01 1.80
CA VAL A 379 -10.80 -21.33 3.07
C VAL A 379 -12.07 -20.60 3.55
N ARG A 380 -12.71 -19.79 2.69
CA ARG A 380 -13.95 -19.08 3.02
C ARG A 380 -15.11 -20.03 3.35
N HIS A 381 -15.23 -21.13 2.62
CA HIS A 381 -16.27 -22.13 2.89
C HIS A 381 -16.11 -22.80 4.26
N ALA A 382 -14.87 -23.05 4.68
CA ALA A 382 -14.58 -23.67 5.96
C ALA A 382 -14.69 -22.70 7.14
N LEU A 383 -14.17 -21.48 7.00
CA LEU A 383 -13.95 -20.53 8.10
C LEU A 383 -15.00 -19.41 8.16
N GLY A 384 -15.77 -19.20 7.08
CA GLY A 384 -16.68 -18.08 6.92
C GLY A 384 -16.06 -16.90 6.17
N GLU A 385 -16.82 -15.80 6.10
CA GLU A 385 -16.35 -14.58 5.46
C GLU A 385 -15.22 -13.92 6.24
N PRO A 386 -14.17 -13.40 5.55
CA PRO A 386 -13.15 -12.59 6.17
C PRO A 386 -13.76 -11.37 6.88
N PRO A 387 -13.19 -10.91 8.01
CA PRO A 387 -13.58 -9.64 8.62
C PRO A 387 -13.49 -8.50 7.61
N SER A 388 -14.41 -7.54 7.67
CA SER A 388 -14.46 -6.41 6.71
C SER A 388 -13.23 -5.50 6.75
N TRP A 389 -12.49 -5.51 7.85
CA TRP A 389 -11.23 -4.80 8.00
C TRP A 389 -10.05 -5.55 7.37
N LEU A 390 -10.16 -6.85 7.09
CA LEU A 390 -9.07 -7.65 6.54
C LEU A 390 -9.01 -7.49 5.02
N SER A 391 -7.82 -7.17 4.54
CA SER A 391 -7.55 -6.91 3.13
C SER A 391 -7.36 -8.25 2.40
N TRP A 392 -8.47 -8.91 2.06
CA TRP A 392 -8.51 -10.28 1.50
C TRP A 392 -8.01 -10.34 0.05
N PRO A 393 -7.15 -11.32 -0.34
CA PRO A 393 -6.61 -11.43 -1.70
C PRO A 393 -7.70 -11.47 -2.77
N SER A 394 -7.49 -10.72 -3.85
CA SER A 394 -8.40 -10.68 -4.99
C SER A 394 -7.75 -10.08 -6.23
N GLU A 395 -8.27 -10.47 -7.39
CA GLU A 395 -7.97 -9.96 -8.71
C GLU A 395 -8.47 -8.53 -8.96
N GLN A 396 -9.33 -7.97 -8.09
CA GLN A 396 -10.01 -6.70 -8.31
C GLN A 396 -9.10 -5.47 -8.17
N VAL A 397 -9.12 -4.61 -9.19
CA VAL A 397 -8.49 -3.29 -9.23
C VAL A 397 -9.57 -2.25 -9.58
N CYS A 398 -9.60 -1.13 -8.87
CA CYS A 398 -10.47 0.00 -9.20
C CYS A 398 -9.75 1.01 -10.09
N PHE A 399 -10.43 1.50 -11.12
CA PHE A 399 -9.96 2.55 -12.01
C PHE A 399 -10.96 3.72 -11.99
N LEU A 400 -10.61 4.80 -11.29
CA LEU A 400 -11.36 6.04 -11.24
C LEU A 400 -10.81 7.00 -12.30
N THR A 401 -11.65 7.38 -13.25
CA THR A 401 -11.24 8.28 -14.33
C THR A 401 -12.32 9.31 -14.62
N THR A 402 -11.91 10.38 -15.27
CA THR A 402 -12.84 11.32 -15.91
C THR A 402 -12.87 11.08 -17.42
N LYS A 403 -13.95 11.53 -18.08
CA LYS A 403 -13.99 11.64 -19.54
C LYS A 403 -14.40 13.06 -19.92
N GLY A 404 -13.52 13.74 -20.66
CA GLY A 404 -13.79 15.04 -21.30
C GLY A 404 -14.16 14.88 -22.77
N LEU A 405 -14.45 16.02 -23.41
CA LEU A 405 -14.78 16.10 -24.85
C LEU A 405 -13.57 16.01 -25.79
N ASP A 406 -12.37 16.16 -25.24
CA ASP A 406 -11.13 16.09 -25.99
C ASP A 406 -11.02 14.67 -26.57
N GLY A 407 -10.93 14.54 -27.90
CA GLY A 407 -10.92 13.26 -28.65
C GLY A 407 -9.74 12.30 -28.34
N ARG A 408 -9.10 12.46 -27.19
CA ARG A 408 -8.13 11.54 -26.60
C ARG A 408 -8.81 10.21 -26.27
N LEU A 409 -8.10 9.13 -26.59
CA LEU A 409 -8.46 7.78 -26.16
C LEU A 409 -8.55 7.72 -24.62
N PRO A 410 -9.51 6.96 -24.06
CA PRO A 410 -9.59 6.77 -22.62
C PRO A 410 -8.32 6.08 -22.11
N LEU A 411 -7.83 6.50 -20.93
CA LEU A 411 -6.58 5.95 -20.39
C LEU A 411 -6.67 4.47 -20.01
N ILE A 412 -7.88 3.94 -19.85
CA ILE A 412 -8.09 2.52 -19.62
C ILE A 412 -7.51 1.68 -20.78
N ASP A 413 -7.54 2.17 -22.03
CA ASP A 413 -6.89 1.49 -23.16
C ASP A 413 -5.38 1.36 -22.92
N SER A 414 -4.75 2.44 -22.44
CA SER A 414 -3.31 2.45 -22.17
C SER A 414 -2.95 1.55 -20.99
N LEU A 415 -3.84 1.40 -20.01
CA LEU A 415 -3.69 0.47 -18.90
C LEU A 415 -3.73 -0.99 -19.37
N LEU A 416 -4.72 -1.34 -20.19
CA LEU A 416 -5.00 -2.71 -20.61
C LEU A 416 -4.01 -3.25 -21.65
N LEU A 417 -3.40 -2.36 -22.44
CA LEU A 417 -2.38 -2.70 -23.43
C LEU A 417 -1.01 -3.02 -22.83
N GLN A 418 -0.89 -3.02 -21.51
CA GLN A 418 0.35 -3.25 -20.77
C GLN A 418 0.13 -4.27 -19.66
N PRO A 419 1.16 -5.04 -19.27
CA PRO A 419 1.02 -5.88 -18.09
C PRO A 419 0.76 -4.98 -16.88
N PRO A 420 -0.04 -5.44 -15.90
CA PRO A 420 -0.22 -4.68 -14.67
C PRO A 420 1.14 -4.33 -14.06
N ALA A 421 1.30 -3.08 -13.61
CA ALA A 421 2.53 -2.67 -12.95
C ALA A 421 2.83 -3.59 -11.75
N GLU A 422 4.11 -3.84 -11.49
CA GLU A 422 4.52 -4.80 -10.46
C GLU A 422 3.94 -4.45 -9.08
N ILE A 423 3.90 -3.16 -8.75
CA ILE A 423 3.32 -2.66 -7.49
C ILE A 423 1.81 -2.95 -7.37
N ILE A 424 1.07 -2.88 -8.48
CA ILE A 424 -0.36 -3.24 -8.54
C ILE A 424 -0.50 -4.75 -8.36
N SER A 425 0.28 -5.53 -9.10
CA SER A 425 0.26 -7.00 -9.03
C SER A 425 0.55 -7.52 -7.61
N ARG A 426 1.56 -6.95 -6.95
CA ARG A 426 1.91 -7.30 -5.56
C ARG A 426 0.78 -6.99 -4.59
N SER A 427 0.07 -5.89 -4.81
CA SER A 427 -1.08 -5.49 -3.97
C SER A 427 -2.21 -6.53 -4.06
N CYS A 428 -2.51 -7.06 -5.25
CA CYS A 428 -3.57 -8.04 -5.47
C CYS A 428 -3.38 -9.37 -4.73
N SER A 429 -2.14 -9.79 -4.50
CA SER A 429 -1.80 -11.05 -3.78
C SER A 429 -2.37 -12.31 -4.45
N VAL A 430 -2.73 -12.22 -5.73
CA VAL A 430 -3.11 -13.32 -6.62
C VAL A 430 -2.39 -13.11 -7.96
N PRO A 431 -2.07 -14.19 -8.71
CA PRO A 431 -1.48 -14.04 -10.03
C PRO A 431 -2.49 -13.41 -11.01
N PRO A 432 -2.01 -12.77 -12.09
CA PRO A 432 -2.86 -12.39 -13.22
C PRO A 432 -3.63 -13.59 -13.81
N PRO A 433 -4.80 -13.37 -14.46
CA PRO A 433 -5.27 -12.07 -14.92
C PRO A 433 -5.93 -11.22 -13.83
N LEU A 434 -5.74 -9.90 -13.87
CA LEU A 434 -6.40 -8.95 -12.96
C LEU A 434 -7.69 -8.42 -13.58
N GLN A 435 -8.67 -8.08 -12.75
CA GLN A 435 -9.96 -7.56 -13.17
C GLN A 435 -10.11 -6.08 -12.82
N VAL A 436 -10.48 -5.26 -13.80
CA VAL A 436 -10.65 -3.80 -13.61
C VAL A 436 -12.13 -3.46 -13.45
N ASN A 437 -12.46 -2.78 -12.34
CA ASN A 437 -13.74 -2.10 -12.14
C ASN A 437 -13.58 -0.61 -12.44
N THR A 438 -14.48 -0.02 -13.21
CA THR A 438 -14.29 1.33 -13.75
C THR A 438 -15.37 2.30 -13.30
N PHE A 439 -14.95 3.45 -12.79
CA PHE A 439 -15.80 4.60 -12.48
C PHE A 439 -15.45 5.76 -13.40
N ILE A 440 -16.41 6.23 -14.19
CA ILE A 440 -16.21 7.31 -15.17
C ILE A 440 -17.02 8.54 -14.76
N ALA A 441 -16.34 9.61 -14.32
CA ALA A 441 -16.97 10.89 -14.03
C ALA A 441 -17.08 11.76 -15.30
N CYS A 442 -18.27 12.24 -15.62
CA CYS A 442 -18.56 13.08 -16.80
C CYS A 442 -19.42 14.28 -16.42
N SER A 443 -19.20 15.41 -17.10
CA SER A 443 -20.17 16.52 -17.07
C SER A 443 -21.32 16.21 -18.02
N GLU A 444 -22.37 17.00 -17.96
CA GLU A 444 -23.48 16.94 -18.93
C GLU A 444 -22.98 17.03 -20.39
N LYS A 445 -21.91 17.80 -20.63
CA LYS A 445 -21.32 17.97 -21.96
C LYS A 445 -20.58 16.73 -22.44
N SER A 446 -19.91 16.00 -21.55
CA SER A 446 -19.14 14.80 -21.90
C SER A 446 -19.87 13.47 -21.64
N TRP A 447 -21.12 13.54 -21.15
CA TRP A 447 -21.93 12.38 -20.76
C TRP A 447 -22.01 11.29 -21.84
N THR A 448 -22.33 11.66 -23.09
CA THR A 448 -22.41 10.70 -24.20
C THR A 448 -21.07 10.02 -24.45
N ALA A 449 -19.97 10.77 -24.49
CA ALA A 449 -18.64 10.22 -24.72
C ALA A 449 -18.20 9.27 -23.59
N GLY A 450 -18.57 9.58 -22.34
CA GLY A 450 -18.34 8.68 -21.21
C GLY A 450 -19.16 7.40 -21.29
N HIS A 451 -20.42 7.50 -21.70
CA HIS A 451 -21.29 6.36 -21.90
C HIS A 451 -20.80 5.43 -23.02
N ASP A 452 -20.31 5.99 -24.13
CA ASP A 452 -19.72 5.21 -25.22
C ASP A 452 -18.51 4.39 -24.74
N VAL A 453 -17.61 5.00 -23.96
CA VAL A 453 -16.47 4.30 -23.35
C VAL A 453 -16.95 3.19 -22.42
N ALA A 454 -17.94 3.45 -21.57
CA ALA A 454 -18.48 2.43 -20.68
C ALA A 454 -19.13 1.27 -21.42
N GLU A 455 -19.81 1.52 -22.54
CA GLU A 455 -20.35 0.47 -23.39
C GLU A 455 -19.24 -0.35 -24.05
N ASP A 456 -18.15 0.26 -24.50
CA ASP A 456 -17.01 -0.48 -25.04
C ASP A 456 -16.35 -1.37 -23.98
N ILE A 457 -16.24 -0.89 -22.74
CA ILE A 457 -15.76 -1.69 -21.59
C ILE A 457 -16.71 -2.86 -21.30
N ARG A 458 -18.02 -2.60 -21.15
CA ARG A 458 -19.03 -3.63 -20.82
C ARG A 458 -19.14 -4.71 -21.89
N ASN A 459 -18.96 -4.32 -23.16
CA ASN A 459 -19.04 -5.23 -24.30
C ASN A 459 -17.69 -5.86 -24.68
N ASP A 460 -16.64 -5.72 -23.85
CA ASP A 460 -15.29 -6.26 -24.06
C ASP A 460 -14.69 -5.88 -25.44
N ARG A 461 -14.91 -4.63 -25.87
CA ARG A 461 -14.45 -4.13 -27.18
C ARG A 461 -13.05 -3.51 -27.14
N LEU A 462 -12.44 -3.43 -25.96
CA LEU A 462 -11.11 -2.86 -25.79
C LEU A 462 -10.03 -3.93 -25.98
N ASP A 463 -8.96 -3.56 -26.67
CA ASP A 463 -7.76 -4.38 -26.78
C ASP A 463 -7.08 -4.49 -25.41
N ARG A 464 -6.62 -5.70 -25.06
CA ARG A 464 -5.95 -5.97 -23.77
C ARG A 464 -4.90 -7.06 -23.89
N LEU A 465 -3.96 -7.07 -22.95
CA LEU A 465 -3.07 -8.21 -22.75
C LEU A 465 -3.76 -9.33 -21.93
N PRO A 466 -3.34 -10.60 -22.09
CA PRO A 466 -3.90 -11.75 -21.34
C PRO A 466 -3.73 -11.67 -19.82
N SER A 467 -2.90 -10.76 -19.33
CA SER A 467 -2.73 -10.43 -17.92
C SER A 467 -3.89 -9.64 -17.32
N TRP A 468 -4.89 -9.28 -18.13
CA TRP A 468 -6.14 -8.67 -17.69
C TRP A 468 -7.32 -9.57 -18.08
N GLU A 469 -8.28 -9.71 -17.16
CA GLU A 469 -9.57 -10.34 -17.44
C GLU A 469 -10.33 -9.56 -18.52
N PRO A 470 -11.28 -10.20 -19.24
CA PRO A 470 -12.24 -9.49 -20.09
C PRO A 470 -12.91 -8.34 -19.33
N THR A 471 -12.93 -7.16 -19.93
CA THR A 471 -13.42 -5.95 -19.23
C THR A 471 -14.90 -6.01 -18.91
N GLY A 472 -15.68 -6.76 -19.70
CA GLY A 472 -17.10 -7.00 -19.48
C GLY A 472 -17.44 -7.77 -18.19
N ASN A 473 -16.46 -8.43 -17.58
CA ASN A 473 -16.66 -9.10 -16.29
C ASN A 473 -16.69 -8.08 -15.14
N GLY A 474 -16.03 -6.92 -15.28
CA GLY A 474 -15.92 -5.87 -14.26
C GLY A 474 -17.19 -5.03 -14.11
N VAL A 475 -17.31 -4.37 -12.96
CA VAL A 475 -18.38 -3.39 -12.71
C VAL A 475 -17.98 -2.04 -13.29
N THR A 476 -18.76 -1.52 -14.24
CA THR A 476 -18.50 -0.23 -14.89
C THR A 476 -19.69 0.72 -14.75
N ILE A 477 -19.45 1.88 -14.14
CA ILE A 477 -20.44 2.96 -13.95
C ILE A 477 -19.99 4.27 -14.59
N VAL A 478 -20.96 5.04 -15.06
CA VAL A 478 -20.76 6.43 -15.52
C VAL A 478 -21.59 7.33 -14.62
N VAL A 479 -20.97 8.37 -14.06
CA VAL A 479 -21.61 9.32 -13.15
C VAL A 479 -21.60 10.71 -13.75
N ASN A 480 -22.80 11.31 -13.82
CA ASN A 480 -22.97 12.69 -14.28
C ASN A 480 -22.86 13.59 -13.05
N TYR A 481 -21.84 14.45 -13.03
CA TYR A 481 -21.64 15.40 -11.94
C TYR A 481 -22.30 16.77 -12.21
N GLY A 482 -23.06 16.90 -13.30
CA GLY A 482 -23.79 18.11 -13.66
C GLY A 482 -23.01 19.03 -14.61
N PRO A 483 -23.20 20.36 -14.49
CA PRO A 483 -22.46 21.34 -15.29
C PRO A 483 -20.95 21.21 -15.14
N SER A 484 -20.20 21.66 -16.15
CA SER A 484 -18.74 21.67 -16.07
C SER A 484 -18.27 22.66 -15.00
N THR A 485 -17.36 22.22 -14.15
CA THR A 485 -16.68 23.08 -13.15
C THR A 485 -15.74 24.09 -13.80
N THR A 486 -15.57 24.00 -15.12
CA THR A 486 -14.73 24.91 -15.92
C THR A 486 -15.52 25.88 -16.78
N ASP A 487 -16.86 25.82 -16.76
CA ASP A 487 -17.71 26.74 -17.50
C ASP A 487 -17.57 28.19 -17.00
N ASN A 488 -17.70 29.14 -17.93
CA ASN A 488 -17.75 30.56 -17.59
C ASN A 488 -18.96 30.82 -16.68
N GLY A 489 -18.75 31.51 -15.56
CA GLY A 489 -19.79 31.77 -14.56
C GLY A 489 -19.97 30.68 -13.50
N ALA A 490 -19.18 29.59 -13.52
CA ALA A 490 -19.23 28.58 -12.47
C ALA A 490 -18.88 29.18 -11.10
N GLN A 491 -19.76 28.97 -10.12
CA GLN A 491 -19.59 29.50 -8.76
C GLN A 491 -18.95 28.45 -7.85
N SER A 492 -18.08 28.91 -6.95
CA SER A 492 -17.31 28.07 -6.02
C SER A 492 -18.20 27.23 -5.12
N HIS A 493 -19.35 27.75 -4.67
CA HIS A 493 -20.29 27.01 -3.83
C HIS A 493 -20.97 25.85 -4.59
N GLU A 494 -21.20 26.00 -5.91
CA GLU A 494 -21.74 24.94 -6.77
C GLU A 494 -20.66 23.89 -7.03
N ILE A 495 -19.43 24.31 -7.33
CA ILE A 495 -18.29 23.42 -7.51
C ILE A 495 -18.05 22.60 -6.23
N GLU A 496 -18.08 23.24 -5.06
CA GLU A 496 -17.94 22.55 -3.77
C GLU A 496 -19.04 21.50 -3.57
N ALA A 497 -20.29 21.83 -3.93
CA ALA A 497 -21.40 20.87 -3.87
C ALA A 497 -21.20 19.67 -4.80
N THR A 498 -20.81 19.92 -6.06
CA THR A 498 -20.47 18.87 -7.02
C THR A 498 -19.34 17.98 -6.51
N MET A 499 -18.28 18.55 -5.95
CA MET A 499 -17.17 17.78 -5.38
C MET A 499 -17.63 16.92 -4.21
N ARG A 500 -18.44 17.47 -3.30
CA ARG A 500 -18.97 16.73 -2.13
C ARG A 500 -19.82 15.53 -2.55
N ASP A 501 -20.74 15.74 -3.50
CA ASP A 501 -21.66 14.70 -3.95
C ASP A 501 -20.93 13.61 -4.75
N LEU A 502 -20.01 14.01 -5.64
CA LEU A 502 -19.20 13.07 -6.41
C LEU A 502 -18.27 12.23 -5.51
N LYS A 503 -17.68 12.84 -4.47
CA LYS A 503 -16.88 12.12 -3.47
C LYS A 503 -17.70 11.02 -2.80
N ALA A 504 -18.90 11.36 -2.33
CA ALA A 504 -19.79 10.42 -1.67
C ALA A 504 -20.22 9.28 -2.61
N GLU A 505 -20.54 9.58 -3.87
CA GLU A 505 -20.91 8.56 -4.86
C GLU A 505 -19.73 7.62 -5.18
N ALA A 506 -18.52 8.16 -5.33
CA ALA A 506 -17.32 7.35 -5.58
C ALA A 506 -17.02 6.39 -4.42
N ILE A 507 -17.02 6.88 -3.16
CA ILE A 507 -16.83 6.03 -1.96
C ILE A 507 -17.92 4.95 -1.90
N SER A 508 -19.18 5.34 -2.09
CA SER A 508 -20.33 4.44 -2.08
C SER A 508 -20.26 3.38 -3.18
N TRP A 509 -19.76 3.72 -4.35
CA TRP A 509 -19.55 2.77 -5.43
C TRP A 509 -18.47 1.74 -5.09
N ILE A 510 -17.30 2.18 -4.58
CA ILE A 510 -16.21 1.28 -4.19
C ILE A 510 -16.69 0.30 -3.11
N ALA A 511 -17.42 0.79 -2.11
CA ALA A 511 -17.96 -0.01 -1.01
C ALA A 511 -19.01 -1.05 -1.45
N ARG A 512 -19.67 -0.84 -2.60
CA ARG A 512 -20.71 -1.74 -3.15
C ARG A 512 -20.17 -2.77 -4.14
N LEU A 513 -18.86 -2.78 -4.42
CA LEU A 513 -18.27 -3.77 -5.31
C LEU A 513 -18.44 -5.20 -4.75
N PRO A 514 -18.66 -6.22 -5.60
CA PRO A 514 -18.87 -7.60 -5.14
C PRO A 514 -17.71 -8.18 -4.35
N LYS A 515 -16.49 -7.71 -4.65
CA LYS A 515 -15.25 -8.04 -3.94
C LYS A 515 -14.50 -6.73 -3.69
N SER A 516 -13.92 -6.58 -2.51
CA SER A 516 -13.11 -5.41 -2.19
C SER A 516 -11.91 -5.29 -3.13
N PRO A 517 -11.63 -4.09 -3.68
CA PRO A 517 -10.46 -3.90 -4.54
C PRO A 517 -9.17 -4.02 -3.74
N ARG A 518 -8.10 -4.41 -4.44
CA ARG A 518 -6.74 -4.52 -3.87
C ARG A 518 -5.84 -3.34 -4.24
N ALA A 519 -6.28 -2.50 -5.15
CA ALA A 519 -5.62 -1.26 -5.54
C ALA A 519 -6.67 -0.30 -6.14
N ILE A 520 -6.49 1.00 -5.92
CA ILE A 520 -7.28 2.04 -6.57
C ILE A 520 -6.35 2.90 -7.41
N ILE A 521 -6.68 3.04 -8.69
CA ILE A 521 -5.95 3.85 -9.65
C ILE A 521 -6.83 5.05 -9.99
N VAL A 522 -6.29 6.26 -9.89
CA VAL A 522 -6.98 7.51 -10.25
C VAL A 522 -6.22 8.19 -11.37
N THR A 523 -6.91 8.64 -12.42
CA THR A 523 -6.25 9.37 -13.51
C THR A 523 -6.21 10.88 -13.27
N ASN A 524 -5.12 11.53 -13.67
CA ASN A 524 -4.98 13.00 -13.59
C ASN A 524 -5.58 13.76 -14.79
N LEU A 525 -6.62 13.20 -15.42
CA LEU A 525 -7.27 13.80 -16.59
C LEU A 525 -8.57 14.51 -16.21
N GLY A 526 -8.98 15.43 -17.08
CA GLY A 526 -10.24 16.17 -16.99
C GLY A 526 -10.14 17.42 -16.13
N GLU A 527 -11.28 17.83 -15.59
CA GLU A 527 -11.41 19.05 -14.79
C GLU A 527 -10.73 18.85 -13.43
N LYS A 528 -9.87 19.79 -13.02
CA LYS A 528 -9.09 19.69 -11.78
C LYS A 528 -9.93 19.41 -10.53
N PRO A 529 -11.07 20.11 -10.29
CA PRO A 529 -11.95 19.80 -9.17
C PRO A 529 -12.39 18.33 -9.15
N ILE A 530 -12.68 17.76 -10.31
CA ILE A 530 -13.29 16.43 -10.45
C ILE A 530 -12.26 15.33 -10.19
N PHE A 531 -11.10 15.35 -10.84
CA PHE A 531 -10.13 14.27 -10.60
C PHE A 531 -9.54 14.32 -9.18
N ILE A 532 -9.36 15.52 -8.60
CA ILE A 532 -8.95 15.64 -7.19
C ILE A 532 -10.02 15.11 -6.25
N THR A 533 -11.28 15.32 -6.55
CA THR A 533 -12.38 14.72 -5.79
C THR A 533 -12.31 13.20 -5.81
N LEU A 534 -12.07 12.61 -6.98
CA LEU A 534 -11.90 11.16 -7.10
C LEU A 534 -10.66 10.67 -6.34
N LEU A 535 -9.59 11.46 -6.35
CA LEU A 535 -8.38 11.19 -5.59
C LEU A 535 -8.64 11.19 -4.09
N GLN A 536 -9.37 12.20 -3.60
CA GLN A 536 -9.75 12.30 -2.19
C GLN A 536 -10.65 11.13 -1.77
N ALA A 537 -11.62 10.75 -2.61
CA ALA A 537 -12.46 9.58 -2.37
C ALA A 537 -11.63 8.29 -2.29
N ALA A 538 -10.68 8.12 -3.21
CA ALA A 538 -9.77 6.98 -3.21
C ALA A 538 -8.88 6.96 -1.96
N GLN A 539 -8.31 8.10 -1.55
CA GLN A 539 -7.46 8.21 -0.37
C GLN A 539 -8.23 7.95 0.93
N GLU A 540 -9.47 8.45 1.06
CA GLU A 540 -10.31 8.20 2.23
C GLU A 540 -10.65 6.72 2.34
N PHE A 541 -11.13 6.11 1.25
CA PHE A 541 -11.43 4.68 1.25
C PHE A 541 -10.17 3.83 1.43
N GLY A 542 -9.09 4.18 0.73
CA GLY A 542 -7.81 3.48 0.80
C GLY A 542 -7.21 3.48 2.20
N SER A 543 -7.24 4.64 2.87
CA SER A 543 -6.74 4.79 4.24
C SER A 543 -7.59 4.02 5.25
N ALA A 544 -8.91 4.00 5.09
CA ALA A 544 -9.80 3.25 5.99
C ALA A 544 -9.63 1.73 5.89
N HIS A 545 -9.26 1.20 4.72
CA HIS A 545 -9.25 -0.23 4.41
C HIS A 545 -7.85 -0.82 4.13
N GLY A 546 -6.80 -0.01 4.23
CA GLY A 546 -5.43 -0.43 3.91
C GLY A 546 -5.28 -0.84 2.43
N ILE A 547 -5.82 -0.03 1.52
CA ILE A 547 -5.77 -0.26 0.08
C ILE A 547 -4.91 0.84 -0.56
N PRO A 548 -3.89 0.48 -1.36
CA PRO A 548 -3.01 1.46 -1.98
C PRO A 548 -3.72 2.26 -3.07
N VAL A 549 -3.42 3.55 -3.12
CA VAL A 549 -3.93 4.51 -4.11
C VAL A 549 -2.79 4.98 -5.00
N PHE A 550 -3.00 4.84 -6.31
CA PHE A 550 -2.04 5.23 -7.34
C PHE A 550 -2.62 6.32 -8.21
N LEU A 551 -1.90 7.42 -8.37
CA LEU A 551 -2.16 8.41 -9.38
C LEU A 551 -1.51 7.96 -10.71
N ALA A 552 -2.33 7.70 -11.72
CA ALA A 552 -1.88 7.36 -13.06
C ALA A 552 -1.77 8.61 -13.93
N SER A 553 -0.61 8.76 -14.58
CA SER A 553 -0.33 9.81 -15.54
C SER A 553 0.16 9.22 -16.87
N LYS A 554 0.02 9.98 -17.96
CA LYS A 554 0.52 9.60 -19.29
C LYS A 554 1.45 10.69 -19.82
N GLU A 555 2.67 10.30 -20.19
CA GLU A 555 3.58 11.20 -20.92
C GLU A 555 3.12 11.38 -22.36
N ASP A 556 3.29 12.58 -22.91
CA ASP A 556 2.74 12.95 -24.23
C ASP A 556 3.34 12.13 -25.40
N ASN A 557 4.51 11.51 -25.20
CA ASN A 557 5.20 10.67 -26.19
C ASN A 557 5.27 9.18 -25.80
N SER A 558 4.69 8.79 -24.65
CA SER A 558 4.73 7.40 -24.20
C SER A 558 3.40 6.68 -24.44
N ALA A 559 3.50 5.41 -24.84
CA ALA A 559 2.36 4.50 -24.81
C ALA A 559 2.05 4.03 -23.36
N SER A 560 2.98 4.18 -22.41
CA SER A 560 2.85 3.72 -21.03
C SER A 560 2.30 4.73 -20.04
N LEU A 561 1.54 4.17 -19.09
CA LEU A 561 1.12 4.87 -17.89
C LEU A 561 2.27 4.84 -16.87
N GLN A 562 2.49 5.98 -16.22
CA GLN A 562 3.29 6.07 -15.03
C GLN A 562 2.36 6.06 -13.82
N PHE A 563 2.78 5.40 -12.74
CA PHE A 563 2.03 5.30 -11.49
C PHE A 563 2.83 5.96 -10.38
N HIS A 564 2.20 6.92 -9.72
CA HIS A 564 2.72 7.57 -8.53
C HIS A 564 1.90 7.10 -7.36
N GLN A 565 2.52 6.37 -6.43
CA GLN A 565 1.86 6.07 -5.17
C GLN A 565 1.77 7.37 -4.38
N LEU A 566 0.57 7.74 -3.96
CA LEU A 566 0.41 8.90 -3.09
C LEU A 566 0.90 8.54 -1.71
N GLY A 567 1.87 9.34 -1.23
CA GLY A 567 2.68 9.00 -0.09
C GLY A 567 1.82 8.81 1.16
N LEU A 568 2.05 7.69 1.83
CA LEU A 568 1.60 7.51 3.20
C LEU A 568 2.31 8.55 4.06
N ASP A 569 1.56 9.13 4.99
CA ASP A 569 2.10 10.11 5.93
C ASP A 569 3.23 9.52 6.78
N LYS A 570 3.97 10.39 7.46
CA LYS A 570 5.13 10.01 8.26
C LYS A 570 4.80 8.95 9.32
N ASP A 571 3.67 9.08 10.00
CA ASP A 571 3.30 8.18 11.10
C ASP A 571 2.88 6.81 10.54
N THR A 572 2.14 6.80 9.44
CA THR A 572 1.83 5.57 8.71
C THR A 572 3.09 4.89 8.18
N ARG A 573 4.06 5.65 7.67
CA ARG A 573 5.35 5.09 7.22
C ARG A 573 6.11 4.45 8.36
N GLN A 574 6.14 5.10 9.54
CA GLN A 574 6.75 4.52 10.73
C GLN A 574 6.03 3.24 11.16
N ALA A 575 4.69 3.24 11.16
CA ALA A 575 3.90 2.05 11.46
C ALA A 575 4.18 0.89 10.49
N LEU A 576 4.37 1.18 9.20
CA LEU A 576 4.76 0.19 8.20
C LEU A 576 6.18 -0.35 8.42
N LEU A 577 7.13 0.49 8.84
CA LEU A 577 8.50 0.07 9.16
C LEU A 577 8.53 -0.82 10.42
N ASP A 578 7.75 -0.46 11.45
CA ASP A 578 7.61 -1.26 12.67
C ASP A 578 6.96 -2.61 12.37
N ALA A 579 5.91 -2.63 11.55
CA ALA A 579 5.29 -3.85 11.04
C ALA A 579 6.28 -4.67 10.19
N THR A 580 7.10 -4.02 9.37
CA THR A 580 8.13 -4.69 8.56
C THR A 580 9.16 -5.36 9.47
N GLU A 581 9.64 -4.68 10.50
CA GLU A 581 10.54 -5.28 11.49
C GLU A 581 9.88 -6.48 12.17
N TYR A 582 8.61 -6.36 12.56
CA TYR A 582 7.84 -7.46 13.15
C TYR A 582 7.76 -8.69 12.24
N CYS A 583 7.50 -8.49 10.94
CA CYS A 583 7.47 -9.54 9.92
C CYS A 583 8.86 -10.16 9.70
N LEU A 584 9.92 -9.35 9.60
CA LEU A 584 11.29 -9.84 9.44
C LEU A 584 11.75 -10.66 10.66
N ASN A 585 11.35 -10.26 11.87
CA ASN A 585 11.58 -11.00 13.11
C ASN A 585 10.89 -12.38 13.13
N ARG A 586 10.05 -12.68 12.14
CA ARG A 586 9.31 -13.94 11.98
C ARG A 586 9.67 -14.70 10.70
N PHE A 587 10.61 -14.22 9.89
CA PHE A 587 10.81 -14.71 8.51
C PHE A 587 9.52 -14.62 7.65
N ASP A 588 8.63 -13.67 7.97
CA ASP A 588 7.47 -13.33 7.13
C ASP A 588 7.90 -12.35 6.02
N LEU A 589 8.72 -12.87 5.11
CA LEU A 589 9.43 -12.08 4.11
C LEU A 589 8.51 -11.51 3.02
N LEU A 590 7.42 -12.22 2.68
CA LEU A 590 6.45 -11.73 1.69
C LEU A 590 5.61 -10.59 2.24
N SER A 591 5.18 -10.66 3.51
CA SER A 591 4.50 -9.55 4.16
C SER A 591 5.41 -8.35 4.34
N ALA A 592 6.67 -8.57 4.75
CA ALA A 592 7.69 -7.53 4.81
C ALA A 592 7.90 -6.86 3.43
N SER A 593 7.97 -7.64 2.35
CA SER A 593 8.06 -7.12 0.99
C SER A 593 6.87 -6.21 0.64
N ARG A 594 5.65 -6.63 0.95
CA ARG A 594 4.43 -5.85 0.69
C ARG A 594 4.42 -4.55 1.47
N LEU A 595 4.70 -4.60 2.78
CA LEU A 595 4.81 -3.41 3.63
C LEU A 595 5.85 -2.41 3.09
N LEU A 596 7.00 -2.91 2.65
CA LEU A 596 8.06 -2.09 2.07
C LEU A 596 7.67 -1.50 0.70
N ALA A 597 6.94 -2.24 -0.12
CA ALA A 597 6.47 -1.78 -1.43
C ALA A 597 5.48 -0.61 -1.33
N LEU A 598 4.81 -0.48 -0.18
CA LEU A 598 3.83 0.58 0.10
C LEU A 598 4.47 1.85 0.66
N GLY A 599 5.75 1.82 1.02
CA GLY A 599 6.45 2.93 1.65
C GLY A 599 7.04 3.94 0.66
N SER A 600 8.10 4.63 1.08
CA SER A 600 8.90 5.51 0.22
C SER A 600 9.62 4.73 -0.89
N PRO A 601 10.13 5.41 -1.93
CA PRO A 601 11.01 4.78 -2.93
C PRO A 601 12.18 3.99 -2.31
N GLU A 602 12.72 4.45 -1.18
CA GLU A 602 13.78 3.80 -0.39
C GLU A 602 13.30 2.47 0.19
N MET A 603 12.10 2.46 0.79
CA MET A 603 11.46 1.23 1.25
C MET A 603 11.18 0.29 0.06
N GLY A 604 10.71 0.82 -1.08
CA GLY A 604 10.48 0.07 -2.31
C GLY A 604 11.72 -0.68 -2.81
N LYS A 605 12.92 -0.08 -2.72
CA LYS A 605 14.20 -0.76 -3.04
C LYS A 605 14.44 -1.98 -2.15
N LEU A 606 14.07 -1.91 -0.86
CA LEU A 606 14.21 -3.01 0.10
C LEU A 606 13.17 -4.13 -0.13
N SER A 607 11.99 -3.80 -0.66
CA SER A 607 10.92 -4.76 -0.97
C SER A 607 11.40 -5.89 -1.90
N ASN A 608 12.19 -5.57 -2.93
CA ASN A 608 12.75 -6.56 -3.84
C ASN A 608 13.69 -7.54 -3.12
N THR A 609 14.51 -7.03 -2.20
CA THR A 609 15.41 -7.88 -1.40
C THR A 609 14.61 -8.87 -0.53
N ALA A 610 13.51 -8.42 0.09
CA ALA A 610 12.64 -9.30 0.88
C ALA A 610 11.99 -10.39 0.00
N THR A 611 11.55 -10.03 -1.20
CA THR A 611 10.96 -10.96 -2.18
C THR A 611 11.97 -12.01 -2.64
N GLU A 612 13.19 -11.60 -3.00
CA GLU A 612 14.24 -12.53 -3.43
C GLU A 612 14.62 -13.51 -2.32
N LEU A 613 14.75 -13.03 -1.07
CA LEU A 613 15.04 -13.90 0.07
C LEU A 613 13.93 -14.93 0.29
N ALA A 614 12.66 -14.53 0.13
CA ALA A 614 11.50 -15.43 0.23
C ALA A 614 11.54 -16.50 -0.87
N ASN A 615 11.71 -16.08 -2.14
CA ASN A 615 11.75 -16.98 -3.29
C ASN A 615 12.87 -18.01 -3.15
N GLN A 616 14.05 -17.61 -2.65
CA GLN A 616 15.16 -18.54 -2.41
C GLN A 616 14.83 -19.62 -1.36
N LEU A 617 14.02 -19.31 -0.35
CA LEU A 617 13.56 -20.32 0.61
C LEU A 617 12.53 -21.27 -0.03
N VAL A 618 11.60 -20.73 -0.83
CA VAL A 618 10.60 -21.53 -1.56
C VAL A 618 11.27 -22.46 -2.57
N GLU A 619 12.25 -21.97 -3.33
CA GLU A 619 13.05 -22.76 -4.26
C GLU A 619 13.80 -23.88 -3.55
N ALA A 620 14.45 -23.59 -2.42
CA ALA A 620 15.19 -24.59 -1.66
C ALA A 620 14.30 -25.72 -1.14
N VAL A 621 13.12 -25.40 -0.57
CA VAL A 621 12.17 -26.41 -0.08
C VAL A 621 11.64 -27.30 -1.21
N ASN A 622 11.41 -26.73 -2.39
CA ASN A 622 10.84 -27.44 -3.53
C ASN A 622 11.89 -28.03 -4.49
N ALA A 623 13.18 -27.90 -4.17
CA ALA A 623 14.27 -28.32 -5.03
C ALA A 623 14.27 -29.85 -5.26
N ALA A 624 14.48 -30.24 -6.52
CA ALA A 624 14.82 -31.63 -6.84
C ALA A 624 16.21 -32.01 -6.36
N ASP A 625 17.13 -31.04 -6.25
CA ASP A 625 18.50 -31.19 -5.74
C ASP A 625 18.73 -30.20 -4.59
N LEU A 626 18.46 -30.64 -3.36
CA LEU A 626 18.61 -29.81 -2.16
C LEU A 626 20.07 -29.42 -1.89
N ASP A 627 21.05 -30.25 -2.28
CA ASP A 627 22.46 -29.95 -2.04
C ASP A 627 22.92 -28.72 -2.83
N SER A 628 22.32 -28.44 -3.99
CA SER A 628 22.58 -27.21 -4.75
C SER A 628 22.16 -25.92 -4.01
N PHE A 629 21.27 -26.04 -3.01
CA PHE A 629 20.80 -24.95 -2.16
C PHE A 629 21.43 -24.97 -0.76
N ALA A 630 22.42 -25.82 -0.49
CA ALA A 630 23.05 -25.95 0.84
C ALA A 630 23.52 -24.60 1.39
N GLY A 631 24.12 -23.74 0.56
CA GLY A 631 24.54 -22.39 0.98
C GLY A 631 23.37 -21.52 1.46
N THR A 632 22.23 -21.55 0.76
CA THR A 632 21.01 -20.83 1.15
C THR A 632 20.45 -21.36 2.47
N VAL A 633 20.33 -22.69 2.61
CA VAL A 633 19.79 -23.32 3.83
C VAL A 633 20.68 -23.02 5.04
N LEU A 634 22.00 -23.19 4.90
CA LEU A 634 22.95 -22.86 5.96
C LEU A 634 22.93 -21.37 6.33
N GLY A 635 22.81 -20.48 5.34
CA GLY A 635 22.66 -19.03 5.57
C GLY A 635 21.38 -18.67 6.32
N ALA A 636 20.26 -19.35 6.03
CA ALA A 636 19.00 -19.19 6.76
C ALA A 636 19.11 -19.72 8.20
N MET A 637 19.76 -20.86 8.40
CA MET A 637 20.04 -21.42 9.73
C MET A 637 20.92 -20.48 10.57
N GLU A 638 21.95 -19.89 9.97
CA GLU A 638 22.83 -18.92 10.62
C GLU A 638 22.02 -17.70 11.09
N ALA A 639 21.20 -17.14 10.19
CA ALA A 639 20.31 -16.02 10.51
C ALA A 639 19.32 -16.35 11.63
N ALA A 640 18.69 -17.52 11.59
CA ALA A 640 17.82 -17.99 12.67
C ALA A 640 18.57 -18.11 14.01
N SER A 641 19.81 -18.63 13.99
CA SER A 641 20.63 -18.79 15.21
C SER A 641 20.96 -17.45 15.90
N ASN A 642 21.10 -16.38 15.12
CA ASN A 642 21.40 -15.04 15.65
C ASN A 642 20.14 -14.28 16.09
N LEU A 643 18.95 -14.73 15.67
CA LEU A 643 17.69 -14.04 15.87
C LEU A 643 16.85 -14.62 17.02
N ILE A 644 16.73 -15.94 17.13
CA ILE A 644 15.73 -16.65 17.96
C ILE A 644 15.75 -16.26 19.45
N ALA A 645 16.92 -16.04 20.05
CA ALA A 645 17.07 -15.94 21.51
C ALA A 645 16.35 -14.72 22.15
N GLY A 646 15.98 -13.71 21.37
CA GLY A 646 15.28 -12.51 21.83
C GLY A 646 13.84 -12.39 21.35
N LEU A 647 13.29 -13.43 20.70
CA LEU A 647 11.97 -13.37 20.10
C LEU A 647 10.88 -13.96 21.01
N PRO A 648 9.62 -13.53 20.88
CA PRO A 648 8.48 -14.18 21.52
C PRO A 648 8.29 -15.62 21.02
N SER A 649 7.61 -16.44 21.82
CA SER A 649 7.50 -17.90 21.62
C SER A 649 6.85 -18.28 20.28
N ASP A 650 5.90 -17.48 19.79
CA ASP A 650 5.26 -17.67 18.48
C ASP A 650 6.27 -17.53 17.33
N ALA A 651 7.07 -16.47 17.37
CA ALA A 651 8.07 -16.19 16.36
C ALA A 651 9.19 -17.24 16.37
N GLN A 652 9.57 -17.73 17.56
CA GLN A 652 10.48 -18.87 17.68
C GLN A 652 9.90 -20.13 17.02
N ALA A 653 8.66 -20.52 17.35
CA ALA A 653 8.02 -21.71 16.81
C ALA A 653 7.91 -21.67 15.27
N ARG A 654 7.60 -20.49 14.74
CA ARG A 654 7.54 -20.23 13.31
C ARG A 654 8.89 -20.41 12.62
N ILE A 655 9.94 -19.73 13.11
CA ILE A 655 11.29 -19.84 12.51
C ILE A 655 11.79 -21.28 12.57
N ILE A 656 11.60 -21.97 13.70
CA ILE A 656 11.96 -23.39 13.82
C ILE A 656 11.25 -24.24 12.77
N THR A 657 9.98 -23.97 12.51
CA THR A 657 9.22 -24.72 11.50
C THR A 657 9.77 -24.47 10.09
N ILE A 658 10.04 -23.22 9.73
CA ILE A 658 10.65 -22.88 8.44
C ILE A 658 12.01 -23.57 8.28
N ILE A 659 12.89 -23.48 9.29
CA ILE A 659 14.20 -24.13 9.26
C ILE A 659 14.09 -25.65 9.17
N ALA A 660 13.17 -26.25 9.92
CA ALA A 660 12.98 -27.69 9.89
C ALA A 660 12.48 -28.17 8.52
N GLU A 661 11.64 -27.40 7.83
CA GLU A 661 11.19 -27.75 6.48
C GLU A 661 12.28 -27.57 5.43
N LEU A 662 13.13 -26.55 5.54
CA LEU A 662 14.31 -26.39 4.66
C LEU A 662 15.28 -27.57 4.71
N VAL A 663 15.35 -28.27 5.85
CA VAL A 663 16.22 -29.45 6.02
C VAL A 663 15.45 -30.76 5.95
N ASN A 664 14.12 -30.73 5.79
CA ASN A 664 13.30 -31.94 5.77
C ASN A 664 13.42 -32.62 4.41
N ILE A 665 13.49 -33.95 4.42
CA ILE A 665 13.58 -34.74 3.19
C ILE A 665 12.25 -35.47 3.01
N PRO A 666 11.57 -35.31 1.86
CA PRO A 666 10.27 -35.94 1.65
C PRO A 666 10.37 -37.46 1.54
N ASP A 667 9.65 -38.16 2.43
CA ASP A 667 9.52 -39.61 2.40
C ASP A 667 8.58 -40.09 1.28
N ARG A 668 7.69 -39.21 0.79
CA ARG A 668 6.66 -39.46 -0.24
C ARG A 668 6.47 -38.22 -1.11
N ASN A 669 5.84 -38.36 -2.29
CA ASN A 669 5.55 -37.25 -3.22
C ASN A 669 6.79 -36.42 -3.59
N ARG A 670 7.87 -37.11 -3.96
CA ARG A 670 9.13 -36.46 -4.35
C ARG A 670 8.97 -35.67 -5.65
N PRO A 671 9.63 -34.51 -5.77
CA PRO A 671 9.61 -33.74 -7.01
C PRO A 671 10.18 -34.57 -8.18
N LYS A 672 9.74 -34.25 -9.40
CA LYS A 672 10.24 -34.91 -10.61
C LYS A 672 11.75 -34.69 -10.73
N GLY A 673 12.51 -35.77 -10.88
CA GLY A 673 13.98 -35.70 -10.97
C GLY A 673 14.69 -35.59 -9.62
N PHE A 674 14.02 -35.89 -8.50
CA PHE A 674 14.60 -35.85 -7.16
C PHE A 674 15.94 -36.59 -7.03
N ILE A 675 16.92 -35.90 -6.47
CA ILE A 675 18.26 -36.38 -6.15
C ILE A 675 18.37 -36.50 -4.62
N GLN A 676 18.77 -37.66 -4.13
CA GLN A 676 18.94 -37.86 -2.69
C GLN A 676 20.10 -36.99 -2.17
N PRO A 677 19.86 -36.06 -1.24
CA PRO A 677 20.91 -35.17 -0.73
C PRO A 677 21.97 -35.95 0.04
N ARG A 678 23.22 -35.52 -0.11
CA ARG A 678 24.39 -36.00 0.63
C ARG A 678 24.89 -34.96 1.63
N VAL A 679 24.91 -33.69 1.24
CA VAL A 679 25.34 -32.56 2.09
C VAL A 679 24.26 -32.22 3.09
N MET A 680 23.03 -32.05 2.61
CA MET A 680 21.85 -31.74 3.42
C MET A 680 21.08 -33.00 3.85
N ALA A 681 21.76 -34.15 3.90
CA ALA A 681 21.16 -35.39 4.38
C ALA A 681 20.70 -35.21 5.83
N ASN A 682 19.54 -35.77 6.20
CA ASN A 682 19.09 -35.81 7.59
C ASN A 682 18.79 -37.25 8.02
N ASN A 683 18.96 -37.52 9.31
CA ASN A 683 18.55 -38.78 9.94
C ASN A 683 17.87 -38.49 11.28
N LYS A 684 16.59 -38.82 11.36
CA LYS A 684 15.74 -38.58 12.53
C LYS A 684 15.89 -39.67 13.61
N ASN A 685 16.61 -40.75 13.31
CA ASN A 685 16.86 -41.84 14.25
C ASN A 685 17.94 -41.46 15.26
N ASP A 686 18.00 -42.17 16.39
CA ASP A 686 19.09 -42.03 17.34
C ASP A 686 20.37 -42.67 16.78
N SER A 687 21.48 -41.94 16.84
CA SER A 687 22.81 -42.42 16.42
C SER A 687 23.46 -43.37 17.46
N GLY A 688 22.96 -43.35 18.70
CA GLY A 688 23.58 -43.99 19.86
C GLY A 688 24.74 -43.20 20.50
N LYS A 689 25.13 -42.05 19.94
CA LYS A 689 26.12 -41.16 20.56
C LYS A 689 25.47 -40.32 21.66
N THR A 690 26.29 -39.88 22.61
CA THR A 690 25.85 -39.07 23.77
C THR A 690 26.42 -37.66 23.77
N ASP A 691 27.39 -37.34 22.92
CA ASP A 691 27.97 -35.99 22.79
C ASP A 691 27.59 -35.39 21.44
N LEU A 692 26.86 -34.26 21.46
CA LEU A 692 26.46 -33.53 20.26
C LEU A 692 27.66 -33.10 19.40
N LYS A 693 28.82 -32.81 20.02
CA LYS A 693 30.02 -32.38 19.28
C LYS A 693 30.65 -33.50 18.46
N ALA A 694 30.39 -34.75 18.83
CA ALA A 694 30.85 -35.92 18.11
C ALA A 694 29.80 -36.45 17.13
N GLU A 695 28.63 -35.83 17.07
CA GLU A 695 27.52 -36.25 16.23
C GLU A 695 27.77 -35.91 14.76
N SER A 696 27.20 -36.69 13.83
CA SER A 696 27.32 -36.38 12.41
C SER A 696 26.35 -35.28 11.97
N ALA A 697 26.69 -34.56 10.92
CA ALA A 697 25.85 -33.55 10.29
C ALA A 697 24.41 -34.03 10.08
N ALA A 698 24.24 -35.24 9.52
CA ALA A 698 22.92 -35.79 9.23
C ALA A 698 22.03 -35.99 10.48
N HIS A 699 22.59 -36.45 11.60
CA HIS A 699 21.81 -36.63 12.83
C HIS A 699 21.51 -35.28 13.48
N LEU A 700 22.44 -34.33 13.45
CA LEU A 700 22.20 -32.96 13.94
C LEU A 700 21.07 -32.26 13.17
N LEU A 701 21.06 -32.37 11.82
CA LEU A 701 19.94 -31.88 10.99
C LEU A 701 18.63 -32.61 11.31
N GLY A 702 18.68 -33.91 11.58
CA GLY A 702 17.53 -34.70 12.02
C GLY A 702 16.95 -34.27 13.37
N LEU A 703 17.79 -33.77 14.30
CA LEU A 703 17.33 -33.21 15.57
C LEU A 703 16.53 -31.92 15.39
N LEU A 704 16.83 -31.10 14.38
CA LEU A 704 16.04 -29.91 14.04
C LEU A 704 14.60 -30.30 13.64
N VAL A 705 14.46 -31.32 12.80
CA VAL A 705 13.14 -31.86 12.42
C VAL A 705 12.42 -32.46 13.64
N ARG A 706 13.14 -33.14 14.54
CA ARG A 706 12.57 -33.66 15.79
C ARG A 706 12.10 -32.55 16.72
N ALA A 707 12.81 -31.43 16.80
CA ALA A 707 12.39 -30.26 17.58
C ALA A 707 11.07 -29.70 17.05
N ARG A 708 10.97 -29.51 15.74
CA ARG A 708 9.72 -29.08 15.10
C ARG A 708 8.56 -30.02 15.38
N ASN A 709 8.77 -31.34 15.33
CA ASN A 709 7.74 -32.34 15.62
C ASN A 709 7.26 -32.35 17.09
N LYS A 710 7.96 -31.63 17.98
CA LYS A 710 7.59 -31.48 19.40
C LYS A 710 7.03 -30.08 19.73
N LEU A 711 6.93 -29.14 18.78
CA LEU A 711 6.42 -27.78 19.04
C LEU A 711 4.91 -27.73 19.38
N PRO A 712 4.46 -26.75 20.17
CA PRO A 712 3.06 -26.61 20.61
C PRO A 712 2.06 -26.38 19.48
N ILE A 713 2.44 -25.61 18.48
CA ILE A 713 1.56 -25.28 17.36
C ILE A 713 1.38 -26.48 16.42
N THR A 714 2.14 -27.57 16.65
CA THR A 714 1.80 -28.89 16.12
C THR A 714 1.03 -29.73 17.15
N HIS A 715 1.39 -29.73 18.46
CA HIS A 715 0.76 -30.64 19.47
C HIS A 715 0.68 -30.17 20.98
N GLY A 716 0.61 -28.88 21.31
CA GLY A 716 0.24 -28.33 22.64
C GLY A 716 1.35 -27.72 23.55
N ASN A 717 0.98 -26.61 24.22
CA ASN A 717 1.47 -25.84 25.39
C ASN A 717 2.96 -25.74 25.80
N GLN A 718 3.92 -26.37 25.14
CA GLN A 718 5.34 -26.41 25.56
C GLN A 718 6.27 -25.41 24.84
N SER A 719 6.83 -24.42 25.54
CA SER A 719 7.87 -23.52 25.04
C SER A 719 9.09 -24.25 24.45
N LEU A 720 9.89 -23.53 23.64
CA LEU A 720 11.14 -24.06 23.09
C LEU A 720 12.06 -24.65 24.18
N ALA A 721 12.14 -23.97 25.32
CA ALA A 721 12.94 -24.41 26.46
C ALA A 721 12.48 -25.76 27.04
N GLU A 722 11.18 -26.07 26.97
CA GLU A 722 10.61 -27.32 27.49
C GLU A 722 10.78 -28.49 26.51
N ILE A 723 10.77 -28.23 25.21
CA ILE A 723 10.90 -29.29 24.21
C ILE A 723 12.36 -29.74 24.03
N MET A 724 13.34 -28.84 24.18
CA MET A 724 14.74 -29.13 23.89
C MET A 724 15.31 -30.29 24.74
N PRO A 725 15.09 -30.37 26.07
CA PRO A 725 15.50 -31.52 26.88
C PRO A 725 14.88 -32.85 26.45
N THR A 726 13.74 -32.81 25.76
CA THR A 726 13.06 -34.00 25.22
C THR A 726 13.55 -34.35 23.82
N VAL A 727 14.00 -33.36 23.03
CA VAL A 727 14.69 -33.62 21.75
C VAL A 727 16.05 -34.25 22.01
N LEU A 728 16.74 -33.76 23.05
CA LEU A 728 18.11 -34.09 23.40
C LEU A 728 18.23 -35.11 24.53
N GLU A 729 17.19 -35.91 24.79
CA GLU A 729 17.11 -36.81 25.96
C GLU A 729 18.30 -37.79 26.08
N ASN A 730 18.91 -38.15 24.96
CA ASN A 730 20.04 -39.08 24.88
C ASN A 730 21.42 -38.40 24.90
N TYR A 731 21.49 -37.08 24.99
CA TYR A 731 22.73 -36.30 24.91
C TYR A 731 23.13 -35.68 26.26
N GLN A 732 24.43 -35.58 26.51
CA GLN A 732 24.99 -34.97 27.71
C GLN A 732 24.61 -33.48 27.83
N GLN A 733 24.39 -32.80 26.71
CA GLN A 733 23.99 -31.40 26.66
C GLN A 733 22.47 -31.18 26.75
N ARG A 734 21.70 -32.20 27.19
CA ARG A 734 20.24 -32.17 27.31
C ARG A 734 19.70 -30.88 27.94
N ASP A 735 20.28 -30.48 29.07
CA ASP A 735 19.80 -29.36 29.87
C ASP A 735 20.57 -28.05 29.59
N THR A 736 21.61 -28.09 28.74
CA THR A 736 22.50 -26.93 28.48
C THR A 736 22.48 -26.44 27.04
N CYS A 737 22.07 -27.26 26.08
CA CYS A 737 22.04 -26.90 24.66
C CYS A 737 20.72 -26.21 24.29
N THR A 738 20.82 -24.96 23.84
CA THR A 738 19.68 -24.22 23.29
C THR A 738 19.50 -24.53 21.81
N TYR A 739 18.32 -24.25 21.24
CA TYR A 739 18.11 -24.42 19.80
C TYR A 739 19.08 -23.60 18.93
N PRO A 740 19.41 -22.33 19.23
CA PRO A 740 20.48 -21.61 18.52
C PRO A 740 21.84 -22.30 18.57
N ALA A 741 22.19 -22.93 19.71
CA ALA A 741 23.41 -23.70 19.82
C ALA A 741 23.35 -24.98 18.95
N LEU A 742 22.20 -25.67 18.91
CA LEU A 742 21.98 -26.82 18.03
C LEU A 742 22.11 -26.45 16.54
N LEU A 743 21.57 -25.30 16.13
CA LEU A 743 21.75 -24.78 14.76
C LEU A 743 23.23 -24.61 14.43
N ARG A 744 24.00 -23.97 15.32
CA ARG A 744 25.45 -23.76 15.13
C ARG A 744 26.22 -25.08 15.09
N PHE A 745 25.85 -26.07 15.91
CA PHE A 745 26.44 -27.42 15.81
C PHE A 745 26.16 -28.06 14.45
N ALA A 746 24.90 -27.99 13.98
CA ALA A 746 24.53 -28.54 12.68
C ALA A 746 25.27 -27.86 11.52
N ILE A 747 25.35 -26.51 11.52
CA ILE A 747 26.08 -25.74 10.50
C ILE A 747 27.55 -26.18 10.48
N ASN A 748 28.24 -26.09 11.63
CA ASN A 748 29.66 -26.41 11.71
C ASN A 748 29.97 -27.86 11.29
N ALA A 749 29.07 -28.80 11.62
CA ALA A 749 29.23 -30.20 11.22
C ALA A 749 29.07 -30.38 9.70
N VAL A 750 28.07 -29.75 9.08
CA VAL A 750 27.88 -29.79 7.62
C VAL A 750 29.08 -29.17 6.90
N GLU A 751 29.55 -28.00 7.35
CA GLU A 751 30.69 -27.32 6.76
C GLU A 751 31.98 -28.16 6.87
N ALA A 752 32.22 -28.78 8.03
CA ALA A 752 33.40 -29.61 8.26
C ALA A 752 33.36 -30.94 7.50
N GLU A 753 32.20 -31.63 7.45
CA GLU A 753 32.06 -32.93 6.80
C GLU A 753 32.05 -32.83 5.27
N HIS A 754 31.50 -31.75 4.71
CA HIS A 754 31.23 -31.64 3.28
C HIS A 754 32.00 -30.51 2.58
N ASN A 755 32.80 -29.72 3.30
CA ASN A 755 33.57 -28.59 2.76
C ASN A 755 32.69 -27.60 1.97
N VAL A 756 31.51 -27.32 2.51
CA VAL A 756 30.59 -26.27 2.06
C VAL A 756 30.58 -25.14 3.09
N SER A 757 30.00 -23.99 2.74
CA SER A 757 29.83 -22.87 3.67
C SER A 757 28.46 -22.25 3.56
N ALA A 758 28.02 -21.56 4.61
CA ALA A 758 26.87 -20.67 4.51
C ALA A 758 27.04 -19.66 3.35
N GLY A 759 25.98 -19.48 2.56
CA GLY A 759 25.91 -18.51 1.48
C GLY A 759 25.64 -17.09 1.99
N ASP A 760 25.38 -16.16 1.07
CA ASP A 760 25.14 -14.75 1.42
C ASP A 760 23.72 -14.44 1.92
N TRP A 761 22.79 -15.41 1.88
CA TRP A 761 21.40 -15.26 2.31
C TRP A 761 21.30 -14.63 3.71
N GLY A 762 22.04 -15.17 4.68
CA GLY A 762 22.04 -14.67 6.06
C GLY A 762 22.54 -13.22 6.14
N ARG A 763 23.61 -12.88 5.40
CA ARG A 763 24.15 -11.52 5.35
C ARG A 763 23.15 -10.53 4.75
N ARG A 764 22.51 -10.90 3.64
CA ARG A 764 21.48 -10.09 2.96
C ARG A 764 20.27 -9.86 3.86
N PHE A 765 19.80 -10.90 4.56
CA PHE A 765 18.72 -10.78 5.54
C PHE A 765 19.05 -9.81 6.70
N HIS A 766 20.24 -9.91 7.29
CA HIS A 766 20.65 -8.97 8.34
C HIS A 766 20.84 -7.54 7.82
N SER A 767 21.37 -7.39 6.60
CA SER A 767 21.49 -6.09 5.93
C SER A 767 20.11 -5.46 5.72
N LEU A 768 19.14 -6.23 5.21
CA LEU A 768 17.76 -5.78 5.06
C LEU A 768 17.18 -5.30 6.40
N ARG A 769 17.27 -6.12 7.46
CA ARG A 769 16.83 -5.73 8.81
C ARG A 769 17.52 -4.48 9.33
N GLY A 770 18.83 -4.34 9.08
CA GLY A 770 19.60 -3.16 9.47
C GLY A 770 19.14 -1.90 8.75
N GLN A 771 18.85 -1.99 7.45
CA GLN A 771 18.37 -0.88 6.64
C GLN A 771 16.95 -0.45 7.02
N VAL A 772 16.03 -1.39 7.27
CA VAL A 772 14.68 -1.09 7.78
C VAL A 772 14.76 -0.33 9.11
N LYS A 773 15.61 -0.77 10.04
CA LYS A 773 15.85 -0.07 11.31
C LYS A 773 16.49 1.29 11.15
N ALA A 774 17.35 1.46 10.14
CA ALA A 774 17.98 2.74 9.87
C ALA A 774 16.92 3.74 9.39
N LEU A 775 16.07 3.36 8.43
CA LEU A 775 14.97 4.18 7.92
C LEU A 775 14.01 4.62 9.04
N GLY A 776 13.68 3.71 9.96
CA GLY A 776 12.82 4.03 11.11
C GLY A 776 13.48 4.94 12.16
N LYS A 777 14.80 5.11 12.14
CA LYS A 777 15.54 5.98 13.07
C LYS A 777 15.91 7.33 12.47
N THR A 778 16.20 7.37 11.18
CA THR A 778 16.46 8.62 10.45
C THR A 778 15.19 9.41 10.21
N GLY A 779 14.03 8.76 10.41
CA GLY A 779 12.70 9.34 10.24
C GLY A 779 12.67 10.18 8.98
N ASP A 780 12.87 9.55 7.81
CA ASP A 780 13.00 10.20 6.47
C ASP A 780 12.48 11.65 6.49
N GLY A 781 13.37 12.60 6.83
CA GLY A 781 13.02 13.99 7.10
C GLY A 781 13.46 14.64 8.43
N GLU A 782 14.22 14.00 9.34
CA GLU A 782 14.87 14.77 10.43
C GLU A 782 16.07 15.59 9.91
N LYS A 783 15.82 16.90 9.77
CA LYS A 783 16.71 18.08 9.72
C LYS A 783 18.20 17.88 10.12
N PRO A 784 19.13 18.60 9.46
CA PRO A 784 20.06 19.49 10.13
C PRO A 784 19.36 20.73 10.70
#